data_AF-A0AA42YGM0-F1
#
_entry.id   AF-A0AA42YGM0-F1
#
_cell.length_a   1.000
_cell.length_b   1.000
_cell.length_c   1.000
_cell.angle_alpha   90.00
_cell.angle_beta   90.00
_cell.angle_gamma   90.00
#
_symmetry.space_group_name_H-M   'P 1'
#
loop_
_entity.id
_entity.type
_entity.pdbx_description
1 polymer ?
#
loop_
_entity_poly.entity_id
_entity_poly.type
_entity_poly.pdbx_seq_one_letter_code
_entity_poly.pdbx_strand_id
1 'polypeptide(L)'
;MRIRLAPEVVSKHPGYRRYCLVARGIDNRRETAALARELQDAAARIRSELELAGDAEHPRLASWRRAFEDQGLDADATPPSICRLARLARGGGLGEPVAFHSPIVAIANLVSLRHLVPCGADDLGLVRGDLALRPAGGHELFVALDSNLAERPEPGEWILADERRALCRRWVSQQGVHTSVAAESADVLLSIDVLPPVTRADGDRIASEAAGLVERFCGGEVTIHQVGADSPETDVETPRFRGTESVYDVLEERGYIQQTSSREAVRDLLARKITIYQGFDPTQPSLHVAHLMSLMVFHYLQQAGHRMIFILGGGTARVGDPSGRAEGRPLIDLETLAANGKAIQAQVQEMGLVDFDPASTPPGTAVASMIDNLEWLRTDLLDFAREITRHFSVNEMVKRDDFRNRLAANEPLSLLELLYTTLQGYDFLHLFETYDCLLQMGGNDQWINILDGTDLIRRKHGKTAHAMTFPLLMDRAGQKMGKTAKGETIWLAAEGDKQTSVFDFYQYWVNCPDEDLRRNFRLFTFLPLAEIEEILAGHPRAAQHRLAAEVTKIVHGEEAARRLREDAGRAFQGTRLPREAPVVEVTDPELAAGLPLIDALVQAGIGSRSEARRRIQQGGVRINGERVGGEEIDRRIGPDDLNDFDGRQAAVLRFGKGRLATVLRVAE
;
A
#
# COMPACT_ATOMS: atom_id res chain seq x y z
N MET A 1 7.25 -6.01 21.60
CA MET A 1 6.58 -4.73 21.90
C MET A 1 6.91 -4.34 23.33
N ARG A 2 7.23 -3.07 23.59
CA ARG A 2 7.35 -2.56 24.95
C ARG A 2 6.01 -2.05 25.44
N ILE A 3 5.63 -2.39 26.68
CA ILE A 3 4.50 -1.80 27.39
C ILE A 3 5.06 -0.89 28.48
N ARG A 4 4.63 0.38 28.53
CA ARG A 4 5.17 1.35 29.48
C ARG A 4 4.14 2.29 30.12
N LEU A 5 4.48 2.80 31.30
CA LEU A 5 3.79 3.87 32.00
C LEU A 5 4.59 5.16 31.87
N ALA A 6 3.92 6.25 31.47
CA ALA A 6 4.57 7.55 31.44
C ALA A 6 4.90 8.04 32.87
N PRO A 7 6.00 8.81 33.06
CA PRO A 7 6.37 9.33 34.38
C PRO A 7 5.25 10.12 35.07
N GLU A 8 4.44 10.84 34.31
CA GLU A 8 3.28 11.60 34.78
C GLU A 8 2.26 10.68 35.46
N VAL A 9 2.02 9.50 34.89
CA VAL A 9 1.08 8.51 35.41
C VAL A 9 1.58 7.95 36.74
N VAL A 10 2.87 7.57 36.77
CA VAL A 10 3.52 7.03 37.97
C VAL A 10 3.57 8.06 39.09
N SER A 11 3.88 9.31 38.77
CA SER A 11 3.99 10.39 39.77
C SER A 11 2.64 10.74 40.40
N LYS A 12 1.56 10.74 39.61
CA LYS A 12 0.21 11.09 40.08
C LYS A 12 -0.46 9.94 40.83
N HIS A 13 -0.21 8.69 40.44
CA HIS A 13 -0.75 7.50 41.10
C HIS A 13 0.33 6.44 41.37
N PRO A 14 1.18 6.62 42.40
CA PRO A 14 2.30 5.71 42.68
C PRO A 14 1.87 4.30 43.10
N GLY A 15 0.62 4.14 43.58
CA GLY A 15 0.02 2.84 43.90
C GLY A 15 -0.60 2.11 42.71
N TYR A 16 -0.63 2.74 41.53
CA TYR A 16 -1.19 2.13 40.32
C TYR A 16 -0.28 1.03 39.77
N ARG A 17 -0.89 -0.08 39.39
CA ARG A 17 -0.23 -1.16 38.66
C ARG A 17 -1.14 -1.65 37.55
N ARG A 18 -0.53 -2.07 36.46
CA ARG A 18 -1.21 -2.78 35.36
C ARG A 18 -0.59 -4.16 35.20
N TYR A 19 -1.45 -5.17 35.17
CA TYR A 19 -1.09 -6.53 34.81
C TYR A 19 -1.47 -6.76 33.34
N CYS A 20 -0.50 -7.21 32.56
CA CYS A 20 -0.60 -7.43 31.12
C CYS A 20 -0.53 -8.93 30.87
N LEU A 21 -1.67 -9.56 30.65
CA LEU A 21 -1.79 -10.98 30.34
C LEU A 21 -1.74 -11.14 28.82
N VAL A 22 -0.66 -11.71 28.32
CA VAL A 22 -0.48 -12.02 26.91
C VAL A 22 -0.92 -13.45 26.67
N ALA A 23 -2.10 -13.62 26.09
CA ALA A 23 -2.66 -14.91 25.74
C ALA A 23 -2.45 -15.20 24.25
N ARG A 24 -1.93 -16.39 23.93
CA ARG A 24 -1.46 -16.78 22.59
C ARG A 24 -2.13 -18.07 22.14
N GLY A 25 -2.46 -18.14 20.85
CA GLY A 25 -3.08 -19.32 20.25
C GLY A 25 -4.42 -19.71 20.90
N ILE A 26 -5.19 -18.73 21.37
CA ILE A 26 -6.49 -18.98 21.99
C ILE A 26 -7.57 -19.30 20.94
N ASP A 27 -8.58 -20.06 21.33
CA ASP A 27 -9.82 -20.24 20.58
C ASP A 27 -10.91 -19.33 21.15
N ASN A 28 -11.05 -18.14 20.54
CA ASN A 28 -12.05 -17.14 20.92
C ASN A 28 -13.44 -17.37 20.28
N ARG A 29 -13.69 -18.57 19.73
CA ARG A 29 -15.00 -18.97 19.16
C ARG A 29 -15.73 -19.97 20.04
N ARG A 30 -15.08 -20.47 21.08
CA ARG A 30 -15.62 -21.51 21.95
C ARG A 30 -16.87 -21.02 22.67
N GLU A 31 -18.01 -21.63 22.34
CA GLU A 31 -19.24 -21.38 23.07
C GLU A 31 -19.14 -21.96 24.49
N THR A 32 -19.30 -21.11 25.50
CA THR A 32 -19.08 -21.50 26.90
C THR A 32 -20.25 -21.11 27.78
N ALA A 33 -21.33 -21.90 27.73
CA ALA A 33 -22.48 -21.75 28.62
C ALA A 33 -22.09 -21.78 30.12
N ALA A 34 -20.96 -22.38 30.48
CA ALA A 34 -20.39 -22.32 31.83
C ALA A 34 -19.83 -20.92 32.18
N LEU A 35 -19.12 -20.27 31.26
CA LEU A 35 -18.60 -18.91 31.45
C LEU A 35 -19.75 -17.90 31.59
N ALA A 36 -20.80 -18.03 30.78
CA ALA A 36 -22.00 -17.20 30.89
C ALA A 36 -22.66 -17.31 32.28
N ARG A 37 -22.76 -18.53 32.84
CA ARG A 37 -23.26 -18.76 34.20
C ARG A 37 -22.37 -18.12 35.26
N GLU A 38 -21.05 -18.29 35.18
CA GLU A 38 -20.13 -17.66 36.13
C GLU A 38 -20.21 -16.13 36.09
N LEU A 39 -20.47 -15.55 34.92
CA LEU A 39 -20.67 -14.11 34.75
C LEU A 39 -22.01 -13.63 35.32
N GLN A 40 -23.09 -14.40 35.13
CA GLN A 40 -24.38 -14.14 35.76
C GLN A 40 -24.28 -14.19 37.29
N ASP A 41 -23.60 -15.19 37.84
CA ASP A 41 -23.39 -15.34 39.29
C ASP A 41 -22.60 -14.15 39.86
N ALA A 42 -21.55 -13.72 39.16
CA ALA A 42 -20.77 -12.54 39.55
C ALA A 42 -21.62 -11.26 39.49
N ALA A 43 -22.43 -11.07 38.45
CA ALA A 43 -23.31 -9.92 38.33
C ALA A 43 -24.41 -9.90 39.41
N ALA A 44 -24.98 -11.05 39.75
CA ALA A 44 -25.97 -11.19 40.82
C ALA A 44 -25.35 -10.85 42.19
N ARG A 45 -24.13 -11.34 42.45
CA ARG A 45 -23.38 -11.01 43.67
C ARG A 45 -23.17 -9.50 43.81
N ILE A 46 -22.68 -8.86 42.74
CA ILE A 46 -22.45 -7.40 42.74
C ILE A 46 -23.76 -6.61 42.90
N ARG A 47 -24.87 -7.07 42.29
CA ARG A 47 -26.18 -6.46 42.51
C ARG A 47 -26.56 -6.46 43.98
N SER A 48 -26.46 -7.60 44.65
CA SER A 48 -26.76 -7.71 46.09
C SER A 48 -25.80 -6.91 46.97
N GLU A 49 -24.50 -6.89 46.64
CA GLU A 49 -23.50 -6.10 47.39
C GLU A 49 -23.76 -4.58 47.27
N LEU A 50 -24.12 -4.10 46.07
CA LEU A 50 -24.31 -2.66 45.81
C LEU A 50 -25.72 -2.15 46.16
N GLU A 51 -26.72 -3.02 46.26
CA GLU A 51 -28.03 -2.68 46.86
C GLU A 51 -27.87 -2.29 48.34
N LEU A 52 -26.86 -2.82 49.03
CA LEU A 52 -26.59 -2.57 50.45
C LEU A 52 -25.69 -1.35 50.71
N ALA A 53 -24.80 -0.99 49.79
CA ALA A 53 -23.76 0.03 50.01
C ALA A 53 -23.72 1.16 48.95
N GLY A 54 -24.46 1.08 47.84
CA GLY A 54 -24.34 2.06 46.75
C GLY A 54 -22.95 2.10 46.09
N ASP A 55 -22.85 2.73 44.91
CA ASP A 55 -21.60 2.72 44.11
C ASP A 55 -20.44 3.46 44.80
N ALA A 56 -20.74 4.51 45.57
CA ALA A 56 -19.76 5.43 46.15
C ALA A 56 -19.18 4.94 47.48
N GLU A 57 -19.82 4.00 48.17
CA GLU A 57 -19.35 3.52 49.48
C GLU A 57 -18.45 2.27 49.36
N HIS A 58 -18.47 1.57 48.21
CA HIS A 58 -17.58 0.43 48.01
C HIS A 58 -16.11 0.89 47.82
N PRO A 59 -15.15 0.46 48.67
CA PRO A 59 -13.78 1.00 48.67
C PRO A 59 -13.04 0.92 47.33
N ARG A 60 -13.24 -0.16 46.56
CA ARG A 60 -12.60 -0.33 45.24
C ARG A 60 -13.20 0.58 44.16
N LEU A 61 -14.52 0.80 44.18
CA LEU A 61 -15.19 1.66 43.20
C LEU A 61 -14.92 3.14 43.53
N ALA A 62 -14.97 3.50 44.82
CA ALA A 62 -14.63 4.82 45.31
C ALA A 62 -13.20 5.24 44.91
N SER A 63 -12.23 4.32 44.98
CA SER A 63 -10.86 4.61 44.53
C SER A 63 -10.79 5.00 43.05
N TRP A 64 -11.53 4.31 42.17
CA TRP A 64 -11.52 4.61 40.74
C TRP A 64 -12.23 5.92 40.42
N ARG A 65 -13.35 6.20 41.11
CA ARG A 65 -14.05 7.50 40.99
C ARG A 65 -13.15 8.65 41.41
N ARG A 66 -12.50 8.55 42.57
CA ARG A 66 -11.56 9.56 43.06
C ARG A 66 -10.40 9.78 42.11
N ALA A 67 -9.84 8.73 41.54
CA ALA A 67 -8.73 8.84 40.61
C ALA A 67 -9.11 9.57 39.30
N PHE A 68 -10.39 9.48 38.88
CA PHE A 68 -10.94 10.27 37.77
C PHE A 68 -11.17 11.73 38.17
N GLU A 69 -11.74 11.96 39.37
CA GLU A 69 -11.94 13.30 39.92
C GLU A 69 -10.62 14.07 40.09
N ASP A 70 -9.55 13.40 40.53
CA ASP A 70 -8.19 13.94 40.63
C ASP A 70 -7.61 14.37 39.25
N GLN A 71 -8.20 13.91 38.15
CA GLN A 71 -7.87 14.30 36.77
C GLN A 71 -8.80 15.37 36.21
N GLY A 72 -9.74 15.88 37.01
CA GLY A 72 -10.74 16.85 36.56
C GLY A 72 -11.87 16.22 35.73
N LEU A 73 -12.02 14.89 35.77
CA LEU A 73 -13.13 14.20 35.13
C LEU A 73 -14.30 14.07 36.11
N ASP A 74 -15.51 14.35 35.62
CA ASP A 74 -16.74 14.00 36.33
C ASP A 74 -16.95 12.48 36.23
N ALA A 75 -16.77 11.78 37.35
CA ALA A 75 -16.89 10.33 37.43
C ALA A 75 -18.33 9.80 37.28
N ASP A 76 -19.33 10.67 37.24
CA ASP A 76 -20.72 10.31 36.95
C ASP A 76 -21.05 10.52 35.47
N ALA A 77 -20.59 11.62 34.87
CA ALA A 77 -20.74 11.87 33.43
C ALA A 77 -19.83 10.96 32.58
N THR A 78 -18.62 10.68 33.05
CA THR A 78 -17.63 9.81 32.41
C THR A 78 -17.12 8.77 33.41
N PRO A 79 -17.92 7.73 33.71
CA PRO A 79 -17.53 6.76 34.72
C PRO A 79 -16.35 5.90 34.27
N PRO A 80 -15.47 5.49 35.19
CA PRO A 80 -14.55 4.37 34.97
C PRO A 80 -15.31 3.15 34.46
N SER A 81 -14.71 2.34 33.58
CA SER A 81 -15.37 1.17 32.98
C SER A 81 -15.96 0.22 34.03
N ILE A 82 -15.25 -0.02 35.14
CA ILE A 82 -15.77 -0.88 36.21
C ILE A 82 -17.03 -0.30 36.88
N CYS A 83 -17.10 1.02 37.10
CA CYS A 83 -18.29 1.66 37.65
C CYS A 83 -19.48 1.54 36.68
N ARG A 84 -19.22 1.69 35.37
CA ARG A 84 -20.24 1.48 34.32
C ARG A 84 -20.75 0.04 34.31
N LEU A 85 -19.83 -0.93 34.37
CA LEU A 85 -20.17 -2.35 34.38
C LEU A 85 -20.96 -2.75 35.63
N ALA A 86 -20.58 -2.24 36.81
CA ALA A 86 -21.30 -2.45 38.06
C ALA A 86 -22.73 -1.89 38.02
N ARG A 87 -22.93 -0.70 37.42
CA ARG A 87 -24.27 -0.13 37.20
C ARG A 87 -25.12 -1.00 36.27
N LEU A 88 -24.51 -1.52 35.19
CA LEU A 88 -25.18 -2.47 34.29
C LEU A 88 -25.60 -3.76 35.02
N ALA A 89 -24.73 -4.32 35.87
CA ALA A 89 -25.02 -5.51 36.68
C ALA A 89 -26.23 -5.29 37.60
N ARG A 90 -26.29 -4.12 38.25
CA ARG A 90 -27.41 -3.72 39.11
C ARG A 90 -28.71 -3.60 38.34
N GLY A 91 -28.68 -3.02 37.14
CA GLY A 91 -29.85 -2.85 36.27
C GLY A 91 -30.37 -4.12 35.61
N GLY A 92 -29.74 -5.28 35.81
CA GLY A 92 -30.17 -6.55 35.21
C GLY A 92 -29.69 -6.79 33.77
N GLY A 93 -28.89 -5.88 33.20
CA GLY A 93 -28.50 -5.91 31.79
C GLY A 93 -27.33 -6.86 31.43
N LEU A 94 -26.76 -7.59 32.40
CA LEU A 94 -25.67 -8.53 32.17
C LEU A 94 -26.19 -9.97 32.34
N GLY A 95 -26.09 -10.80 31.30
CA GLY A 95 -26.41 -12.22 31.39
C GLY A 95 -27.17 -12.86 30.22
N GLU A 96 -27.66 -12.09 29.24
CA GLU A 96 -28.21 -12.71 28.02
C GLU A 96 -27.08 -13.10 27.04
N PRO A 97 -27.20 -14.19 26.26
CA PRO A 97 -26.21 -14.60 25.25
C PRO A 97 -25.84 -13.49 24.25
N VAL A 98 -26.70 -12.48 24.09
CA VAL A 98 -26.54 -11.32 23.21
C VAL A 98 -25.53 -10.29 23.76
N ALA A 99 -25.15 -10.36 25.05
CA ALA A 99 -24.40 -9.30 25.73
C ALA A 99 -22.87 -9.38 25.61
N PHE A 100 -22.29 -10.50 25.13
CA PHE A 100 -20.83 -10.64 25.04
C PHE A 100 -20.41 -11.25 23.69
N HIS A 101 -19.74 -10.45 22.86
CA HIS A 101 -19.36 -10.79 21.49
C HIS A 101 -18.27 -11.89 21.38
N SER A 102 -17.56 -12.22 22.48
CA SER A 102 -16.58 -13.31 22.52
C SER A 102 -16.25 -13.80 23.95
N PRO A 103 -15.72 -15.03 24.11
CA PRO A 103 -15.24 -15.57 25.39
C PRO A 103 -14.25 -14.67 26.13
N ILE A 104 -13.29 -14.06 25.43
CA ILE A 104 -12.32 -13.15 26.05
C ILE A 104 -12.99 -11.90 26.65
N VAL A 105 -13.95 -11.31 25.94
CA VAL A 105 -14.71 -10.16 26.47
C VAL A 105 -15.52 -10.58 27.69
N ALA A 106 -16.12 -11.78 27.68
CA ALA A 106 -16.83 -12.31 28.84
C ALA A 106 -15.90 -12.57 30.03
N ILE A 107 -14.67 -13.07 29.82
CA ILE A 107 -13.66 -13.24 30.87
C ILE A 107 -13.24 -11.88 31.45
N ALA A 108 -12.97 -10.88 30.61
CA ALA A 108 -12.62 -9.54 31.07
C ALA A 108 -13.73 -8.94 31.96
N ASN A 109 -15.00 -9.08 31.55
CA ASN A 109 -16.13 -8.64 32.36
C ASN A 109 -16.29 -9.46 33.66
N LEU A 110 -16.06 -10.78 33.62
CA LEU A 110 -16.11 -11.65 34.79
C LEU A 110 -15.05 -11.27 35.83
N VAL A 111 -13.80 -11.10 35.39
CA VAL A 111 -12.69 -10.65 36.25
C VAL A 111 -13.00 -9.27 36.84
N SER A 112 -13.52 -8.37 35.99
CA SER A 112 -13.90 -7.02 36.43
C SER A 112 -14.94 -7.06 37.55
N LEU A 113 -16.02 -7.83 37.40
CA LEU A 113 -17.07 -7.95 38.41
C LEU A 113 -16.61 -8.72 39.66
N ARG A 114 -15.82 -9.78 39.51
CA ARG A 114 -15.34 -10.57 40.66
C ARG A 114 -14.49 -9.75 41.61
N HIS A 115 -13.72 -8.81 41.07
CA HIS A 115 -12.71 -8.08 41.83
C HIS A 115 -12.95 -6.57 41.88
N LEU A 116 -13.97 -6.05 41.21
CA LEU A 116 -14.26 -4.62 41.12
C LEU A 116 -13.04 -3.81 40.67
N VAL A 117 -12.39 -4.27 39.60
CA VAL A 117 -11.24 -3.64 38.93
C VAL A 117 -11.52 -3.53 37.42
N PRO A 118 -11.01 -2.52 36.70
CA PRO A 118 -11.08 -2.49 35.24
C PRO A 118 -10.25 -3.63 34.63
N CYS A 119 -10.87 -4.41 33.76
CA CYS A 119 -10.18 -5.35 32.87
C CYS A 119 -10.61 -5.10 31.43
N GLY A 120 -9.65 -4.75 30.57
CA GLY A 120 -9.84 -4.57 29.13
C GLY A 120 -9.16 -5.69 28.33
N ALA A 121 -9.51 -5.81 27.05
CA ALA A 121 -8.88 -6.74 26.13
C ALA A 121 -8.64 -6.09 24.77
N ASP A 122 -7.46 -6.34 24.20
CA ASP A 122 -7.04 -5.85 22.88
C ASP A 122 -6.50 -7.02 22.04
N ASP A 123 -6.83 -7.07 20.74
CA ASP A 123 -6.20 -8.01 19.81
C ASP A 123 -4.76 -7.57 19.55
N LEU A 124 -3.79 -8.38 19.97
CA LEU A 124 -2.36 -8.08 19.85
C LEU A 124 -1.90 -8.05 18.39
N GLY A 125 -2.62 -8.72 17.48
CA GLY A 125 -2.42 -8.59 16.05
C GLY A 125 -2.81 -7.22 15.51
N LEU A 126 -3.55 -6.39 16.25
CA LEU A 126 -3.99 -5.07 15.81
C LEU A 126 -3.26 -3.91 16.51
N VAL A 127 -2.27 -4.21 17.35
CA VAL A 127 -1.44 -3.21 18.07
C VAL A 127 -0.16 -2.91 17.29
N ARG A 128 0.18 -1.62 17.09
CA ARG A 128 1.40 -1.20 16.37
C ARG A 128 2.50 -0.70 17.29
N GLY A 129 3.64 -1.40 17.27
CA GLY A 129 4.84 -0.95 17.96
C GLY A 129 4.66 -0.98 19.47
N ASP A 130 5.17 0.03 20.18
CA ASP A 130 5.11 0.11 21.64
C ASP A 130 3.76 0.62 22.16
N LEU A 131 3.32 0.07 23.30
CA LEU A 131 2.10 0.45 23.99
C LEU A 131 2.42 1.30 25.22
N ALA A 132 1.76 2.45 25.37
CA ALA A 132 2.01 3.36 26.48
C ALA A 132 0.71 3.88 27.10
N LEU A 133 0.60 3.82 28.43
CA LEU A 133 -0.35 4.66 29.15
C LEU A 133 0.32 6.02 29.43
N ARG A 134 -0.19 7.06 28.79
CA ARG A 134 0.44 8.40 28.79
C ARG A 134 -0.58 9.52 28.60
N PRO A 135 -0.22 10.77 28.91
CA PRO A 135 -0.97 11.92 28.44
C PRO A 135 -1.01 11.96 26.89
N ALA A 136 -2.15 12.34 26.34
CA ALA A 136 -2.35 12.53 24.91
C ALA A 136 -1.64 13.79 24.42
N GLY A 137 -1.12 13.74 23.19
CA GLY A 137 -0.56 14.90 22.50
C GLY A 137 -1.58 15.69 21.70
N GLY A 138 -2.81 15.17 21.52
CA GLY A 138 -3.88 15.79 20.73
C GLY A 138 -3.85 15.44 19.24
N HIS A 139 -2.89 14.61 18.82
CA HIS A 139 -2.75 14.16 17.43
C HIS A 139 -3.20 12.72 17.23
N GLU A 140 -3.39 11.97 18.33
CA GLU A 140 -3.78 10.58 18.29
C GLU A 140 -5.21 10.44 17.74
N LEU A 141 -5.39 9.51 16.81
CA LEU A 141 -6.72 9.14 16.34
C LEU A 141 -7.40 8.23 17.36
N PHE A 142 -8.69 8.41 17.59
CA PHE A 142 -9.53 7.51 18.37
C PHE A 142 -10.89 7.33 17.69
N VAL A 143 -11.39 6.10 17.64
CA VAL A 143 -12.75 5.79 17.20
C VAL A 143 -13.36 4.90 18.27
N ALA A 144 -14.44 5.34 18.93
CA ALA A 144 -15.10 4.56 19.98
C ALA A 144 -15.71 3.27 19.41
N LEU A 145 -15.84 2.22 20.24
CA LEU A 145 -16.41 0.93 19.84
C LEU A 145 -17.80 1.02 19.19
N ASP A 146 -18.62 1.98 19.63
CA ASP A 146 -20.00 2.19 19.22
C ASP A 146 -20.17 3.36 18.22
N SER A 147 -19.05 3.87 17.68
CA SER A 147 -19.04 5.03 16.80
C SER A 147 -18.23 4.76 15.53
N ASN A 148 -18.63 5.39 14.43
CA ASN A 148 -17.83 5.46 13.19
C ASN A 148 -17.14 6.83 13.04
N LEU A 149 -17.26 7.71 14.03
CA LEU A 149 -16.67 9.04 14.02
C LEU A 149 -15.27 8.97 14.64
N ALA A 150 -14.28 9.45 13.88
CA ALA A 150 -12.94 9.66 14.40
C ALA A 150 -12.89 10.94 15.23
N GLU A 151 -12.35 10.80 16.43
CA GLU A 151 -12.13 11.87 17.39
C GLU A 151 -10.64 11.95 17.74
N ARG A 152 -10.23 13.07 18.32
CA ARG A 152 -8.89 13.25 18.89
C ARG A 152 -9.02 13.45 20.40
N PRO A 153 -8.24 12.72 21.23
CA PRO A 153 -8.17 13.00 22.66
C PRO A 153 -7.65 14.42 22.91
N GLU A 154 -8.15 15.07 23.96
CA GLU A 154 -7.65 16.41 24.30
C GLU A 154 -6.19 16.32 24.80
N PRO A 155 -5.31 17.29 24.49
CA PRO A 155 -3.96 17.31 25.03
C PRO A 155 -3.96 17.20 26.56
N GLY A 156 -3.17 16.26 27.09
CA GLY A 156 -3.13 15.97 28.52
C GLY A 156 -4.14 14.92 29.01
N GLU A 157 -5.13 14.54 28.19
CA GLU A 157 -6.03 13.42 28.49
C GLU A 157 -5.24 12.12 28.63
N TRP A 158 -5.51 11.31 29.65
CA TRP A 158 -4.81 10.04 29.81
C TRP A 158 -5.34 9.02 28.82
N ILE A 159 -4.45 8.47 27.99
CA ILE A 159 -4.78 7.50 26.95
C ILE A 159 -3.86 6.29 27.06
N LEU A 160 -4.42 5.12 26.76
CA LEU A 160 -3.62 3.98 26.32
C LEU A 160 -3.44 4.12 24.81
N ALA A 161 -2.20 4.23 24.34
CA ALA A 161 -1.89 4.46 22.95
C ALA A 161 -0.78 3.55 22.44
N ASP A 162 -0.86 3.18 21.18
CA ASP A 162 0.24 2.58 20.43
C ASP A 162 1.02 3.70 19.72
N GLU A 163 1.90 3.35 18.77
CA GLU A 163 2.67 4.34 18.01
C GLU A 163 1.84 5.28 17.14
N ARG A 164 0.56 4.96 16.85
CA ARG A 164 -0.27 5.70 15.89
C ARG A 164 -1.52 6.32 16.50
N ARG A 165 -2.13 5.67 17.49
CA ARG A 165 -3.52 5.94 17.88
C ARG A 165 -3.79 5.62 19.35
N ALA A 166 -4.86 6.19 19.88
CA ALA A 166 -5.39 5.82 21.18
C ALA A 166 -6.24 4.54 21.06
N LEU A 167 -5.93 3.54 21.88
CA LEU A 167 -6.72 2.31 22.06
C LEU A 167 -7.79 2.51 23.14
N CYS A 168 -7.48 3.31 24.16
CA CYS A 168 -8.41 3.63 25.23
C CYS A 168 -8.26 5.10 25.62
N ARG A 169 -9.40 5.78 25.76
CA ARG A 169 -9.51 7.17 26.18
C ARG A 169 -9.96 7.30 27.62
N ARG A 170 -9.59 8.43 28.23
CA ARG A 170 -9.87 8.77 29.63
C ARG A 170 -9.51 7.60 30.54
N TRP A 171 -8.26 7.16 30.40
CA TRP A 171 -7.56 6.08 31.10
C TRP A 171 -8.11 4.67 30.86
N VAL A 172 -9.34 4.43 31.29
CA VAL A 172 -10.04 3.12 31.24
C VAL A 172 -11.52 3.26 30.87
N SER A 173 -11.99 4.45 30.46
CA SER A 173 -13.44 4.73 30.33
C SER A 173 -14.02 4.42 28.96
N GLN A 174 -13.25 4.64 27.89
CA GLN A 174 -13.73 4.54 26.52
C GLN A 174 -12.76 3.73 25.67
N GLN A 175 -13.14 2.50 25.33
CA GLN A 175 -12.33 1.63 24.47
C GLN A 175 -12.55 1.97 22.99
N GLY A 176 -11.49 1.88 22.20
CA GLY A 176 -11.48 2.14 20.78
C GLY A 176 -11.73 0.88 19.95
N VAL A 177 -12.26 1.07 18.73
CA VAL A 177 -12.60 -0.03 17.82
C VAL A 177 -11.39 -0.70 17.17
N HIS A 178 -10.27 0.01 17.10
CA HIS A 178 -9.11 -0.35 16.28
C HIS A 178 -8.38 -1.62 16.70
N THR A 179 -8.49 -2.00 17.97
CA THR A 179 -7.88 -3.19 18.57
C THR A 179 -8.93 -4.13 19.15
N SER A 180 -10.20 -3.97 18.71
CA SER A 180 -11.31 -4.79 19.20
C SER A 180 -11.01 -6.27 19.05
N VAL A 181 -11.29 -7.01 20.12
CA VAL A 181 -11.25 -8.47 20.10
C VAL A 181 -12.45 -9.01 19.33
N ALA A 182 -12.18 -9.75 18.26
CA ALA A 182 -13.16 -10.42 17.40
C ALA A 182 -13.14 -11.94 17.62
N ALA A 183 -14.08 -12.66 17.02
CA ALA A 183 -14.18 -14.11 17.14
C ALA A 183 -12.93 -14.84 16.60
N GLU A 184 -12.24 -14.23 15.64
CA GLU A 184 -10.98 -14.71 15.02
C GLU A 184 -9.71 -14.32 15.79
N SER A 185 -9.82 -13.50 16.85
CA SER A 185 -8.66 -13.09 17.63
C SER A 185 -8.03 -14.30 18.33
N ALA A 186 -6.82 -14.67 17.89
CA ALA A 186 -6.05 -15.79 18.45
C ALA A 186 -4.97 -15.35 19.43
N ASP A 187 -4.64 -14.05 19.46
CA ASP A 187 -3.60 -13.48 20.30
C ASP A 187 -4.13 -12.19 20.89
N VAL A 188 -4.22 -12.12 22.22
CA VAL A 188 -4.88 -11.02 22.92
C VAL A 188 -4.05 -10.55 24.11
N LEU A 189 -4.18 -9.27 24.43
CA LEU A 189 -3.66 -8.66 25.64
C LEU A 189 -4.84 -8.34 26.55
N LEU A 190 -4.93 -9.02 27.69
CA LEU A 190 -5.84 -8.62 28.77
C LEU A 190 -5.09 -7.68 29.70
N SER A 191 -5.64 -6.49 29.92
CA SER A 191 -5.06 -5.48 30.81
C SER A 191 -5.92 -5.35 32.06
N ILE A 192 -5.36 -5.67 33.22
CA ILE A 192 -6.02 -5.54 34.52
C ILE A 192 -5.38 -4.35 35.26
N ASP A 193 -6.18 -3.32 35.49
CA ASP A 193 -5.74 -2.08 36.11
C ASP A 193 -6.12 -2.09 37.60
N VAL A 194 -5.15 -1.85 38.49
CA VAL A 194 -5.38 -1.85 39.95
C VAL A 194 -4.92 -0.56 40.62
N LEU A 195 -5.72 -0.13 41.60
CA LEU A 195 -5.45 0.99 42.50
C LEU A 195 -5.71 0.56 43.95
N PRO A 196 -5.03 1.16 44.95
CA PRO A 196 -5.35 0.94 46.35
C PRO A 196 -6.85 1.15 46.63
N PRO A 197 -7.54 0.29 47.39
CA PRO A 197 -6.97 -0.63 48.37
C PRO A 197 -6.54 -2.00 47.81
N VAL A 198 -6.63 -2.23 46.50
CA VAL A 198 -6.14 -3.48 45.89
C VAL A 198 -4.61 -3.51 45.99
N THR A 199 -4.08 -4.46 46.77
CA THR A 199 -2.64 -4.59 46.99
C THR A 199 -1.95 -5.27 45.80
N ARG A 200 -0.61 -5.24 45.77
CA ARG A 200 0.15 -6.03 44.79
C ARG A 200 -0.20 -7.52 44.85
N ALA A 201 -0.27 -8.08 46.05
CA ALA A 201 -0.63 -9.48 46.26
C ALA A 201 -2.08 -9.80 45.80
N ASP A 202 -3.01 -8.85 45.92
CA ASP A 202 -4.33 -8.99 45.32
C ASP A 202 -4.24 -9.01 43.80
N GLY A 203 -3.50 -8.07 43.21
CA GLY A 203 -3.30 -7.99 41.76
C GLY A 203 -2.66 -9.26 41.17
N ASP A 204 -1.62 -9.81 41.81
CA ASP A 204 -0.98 -11.06 41.39
C ASP A 204 -1.98 -12.23 41.39
N ARG A 205 -2.85 -12.31 42.41
CA ARG A 205 -3.91 -13.34 42.49
C ARG A 205 -4.98 -13.14 41.41
N ILE A 206 -5.41 -11.90 41.17
CA ILE A 206 -6.41 -11.57 40.15
C ILE A 206 -5.88 -11.92 38.76
N ALA A 207 -4.62 -11.57 38.46
CA ALA A 207 -3.96 -11.92 37.21
C ALA A 207 -3.84 -13.44 37.03
N SER A 208 -3.47 -14.17 38.09
CA SER A 208 -3.40 -15.63 38.05
C SER A 208 -4.77 -16.29 37.81
N GLU A 209 -5.82 -15.77 38.45
CA GLU A 209 -7.20 -16.23 38.20
C GLU A 209 -7.62 -15.97 36.75
N ALA A 210 -7.35 -14.77 36.24
CA ALA A 210 -7.68 -14.40 34.86
C ALA A 210 -6.96 -15.28 33.84
N ALA A 211 -5.67 -15.60 34.06
CA ALA A 211 -4.93 -16.53 33.23
C ALA A 211 -5.58 -17.93 33.22
N GLY A 212 -5.92 -18.47 34.39
CA GLY A 212 -6.61 -19.76 34.50
C GLY A 212 -8.00 -19.77 33.83
N LEU A 213 -8.72 -18.64 33.84
CA LEU A 213 -10.00 -18.50 33.13
C LEU A 213 -9.80 -18.56 31.61
N VAL A 214 -8.78 -17.87 31.08
CA VAL A 214 -8.44 -17.91 29.65
C VAL A 214 -8.04 -19.32 29.23
N GLU A 215 -7.12 -19.96 29.95
CA GLU A 215 -6.69 -21.34 29.65
C GLU A 215 -7.86 -22.32 29.69
N ARG A 216 -8.74 -22.20 30.69
CA ARG A 216 -9.89 -23.11 30.85
C ARG A 216 -10.93 -22.95 29.74
N PHE A 217 -11.25 -21.72 29.34
CA PHE A 217 -12.37 -21.46 28.42
C PHE A 217 -11.94 -21.27 26.97
N CYS A 218 -10.78 -20.65 26.74
CA CYS A 218 -10.27 -20.34 25.41
C CYS A 218 -9.08 -21.24 25.01
N GLY A 219 -8.45 -21.94 25.97
CA GLY A 219 -7.20 -22.66 25.71
C GLY A 219 -6.01 -21.70 25.52
N GLY A 220 -5.00 -22.15 24.78
CA GLY A 220 -3.79 -21.37 24.51
C GLY A 220 -2.82 -21.30 25.68
N GLU A 221 -1.80 -20.46 25.53
CA GLU A 221 -0.79 -20.18 26.56
C GLU A 221 -0.92 -18.73 27.04
N VAL A 222 -0.82 -18.51 28.36
CA VAL A 222 -0.90 -17.18 28.95
C VAL A 222 0.39 -16.85 29.69
N THR A 223 0.95 -15.68 29.40
CA THR A 223 2.08 -15.11 30.13
C THR A 223 1.66 -13.82 30.83
N ILE A 224 2.13 -13.62 32.06
CA ILE A 224 1.74 -12.49 32.90
C ILE A 224 2.92 -11.54 33.05
N HIS A 225 2.71 -10.29 32.65
CA HIS A 225 3.64 -9.18 32.85
C HIS A 225 3.02 -8.13 33.77
N GLN A 226 3.85 -7.29 34.37
CA GLN A 226 3.39 -6.25 35.30
C GLN A 226 4.18 -4.97 35.07
N VAL A 227 3.48 -3.83 35.02
CA VAL A 227 4.08 -2.50 35.05
C VAL A 227 3.54 -1.68 36.22
N GLY A 228 4.40 -0.88 36.85
CA GLY A 228 4.09 -0.08 38.03
C GLY A 228 5.23 0.88 38.37
N ALA A 229 5.15 1.60 39.49
CA ALA A 229 6.16 2.60 39.87
C ALA A 229 7.58 2.04 40.03
N ASP A 230 7.71 0.78 40.44
CA ASP A 230 8.95 0.03 40.63
C ASP A 230 9.51 -0.60 39.34
N SER A 231 8.65 -0.83 38.34
CA SER A 231 9.01 -1.36 37.03
C SER A 231 8.08 -0.72 35.99
N PRO A 232 8.40 0.49 35.47
CA PRO A 232 7.47 1.27 34.66
C PRO A 232 7.34 0.74 33.22
N GLU A 233 8.20 -0.18 32.80
CA GLU A 233 8.15 -0.81 31.49
C GLU A 233 8.41 -2.33 31.57
N THR A 234 7.89 -3.05 30.57
CA THR A 234 8.14 -4.48 30.35
C THR A 234 8.11 -4.75 28.85
N ASP A 235 8.90 -5.73 28.40
CA ASP A 235 8.82 -6.24 27.04
C ASP A 235 7.87 -7.44 26.99
N VAL A 236 7.11 -7.51 25.90
CA VAL A 236 6.22 -8.64 25.59
C VAL A 236 6.44 -9.09 24.14
N GLU A 237 6.34 -10.40 23.93
CA GLU A 237 6.32 -10.96 22.60
C GLU A 237 4.97 -10.68 21.93
N THR A 238 5.01 -10.31 20.64
CA THR A 238 3.81 -9.94 19.88
C THR A 238 3.75 -10.68 18.56
N PRO A 239 2.54 -11.02 18.08
CA PRO A 239 2.38 -11.54 16.73
C PRO A 239 2.78 -10.48 15.71
N ARG A 240 2.97 -10.90 14.46
CA ARG A 240 2.98 -9.96 13.34
C ARG A 240 1.61 -9.25 13.31
N PHE A 241 1.64 -7.95 13.08
CA PHE A 241 0.42 -7.17 12.93
C PHE A 241 -0.45 -7.70 11.78
N ARG A 242 -1.73 -7.91 12.05
CA ARG A 242 -2.78 -8.46 11.17
C ARG A 242 -3.77 -7.41 10.66
N GLY A 243 -3.79 -6.21 11.21
CA GLY A 243 -4.77 -5.19 10.82
C GLY A 243 -4.61 -4.77 9.36
N THR A 244 -5.69 -4.32 8.74
CA THR A 244 -5.59 -3.63 7.45
C THR A 244 -4.96 -2.27 7.71
N GLU A 245 -3.73 -2.07 7.23
CA GLU A 245 -3.18 -0.72 7.03
C GLU A 245 -4.26 0.11 6.30
N SER A 246 -4.52 1.34 6.75
CA SER A 246 -5.29 2.25 5.89
C SER A 246 -4.62 2.21 4.53
N VAL A 247 -5.38 2.13 3.44
CA VAL A 247 -4.78 2.07 2.11
C VAL A 247 -3.85 3.27 1.88
N TYR A 248 -4.12 4.41 2.52
CA TYR A 248 -3.20 5.54 2.58
C TYR A 248 -1.82 5.16 3.14
N ASP A 249 -1.78 4.44 4.27
CA ASP A 249 -0.55 4.02 4.92
C ASP A 249 0.22 3.01 4.05
N VAL A 250 -0.48 2.07 3.40
CA VAL A 250 0.13 1.17 2.41
C VAL A 250 0.78 1.98 1.29
N LEU A 251 0.06 2.98 0.77
CA LEU A 251 0.53 3.81 -0.32
C LEU A 251 1.74 4.66 0.09
N GLU A 252 1.73 5.19 1.31
CA GLU A 252 2.81 5.98 1.89
C GLU A 252 4.07 5.15 2.16
N GLU A 253 3.94 4.00 2.83
CA GLU A 253 5.06 3.13 3.20
C GLU A 253 5.76 2.53 1.98
N ARG A 254 5.00 2.24 0.92
CA ARG A 254 5.53 1.79 -0.37
C ARG A 254 6.11 2.93 -1.21
N GLY A 255 5.89 4.18 -0.82
CA GLY A 255 6.46 5.36 -1.46
C GLY A 255 5.70 5.85 -2.69
N TYR A 256 4.41 5.53 -2.81
CA TYR A 256 3.59 6.03 -3.90
C TYR A 256 3.16 7.48 -3.72
N ILE A 257 3.13 8.01 -2.49
CA ILE A 257 2.63 9.38 -2.23
C ILE A 257 3.78 10.38 -2.30
N GLN A 258 3.72 11.31 -3.27
CA GLN A 258 4.65 12.43 -3.36
C GLN A 258 4.14 13.67 -2.62
N GLN A 259 2.86 14.00 -2.81
CA GLN A 259 2.20 15.11 -2.11
C GLN A 259 0.67 14.97 -2.17
N THR A 260 -0.01 15.56 -1.20
CA THR A 260 -1.47 15.56 -1.03
C THR A 260 -1.97 16.95 -0.66
N SER A 261 -3.21 17.31 -1.00
CA SER A 261 -3.78 18.62 -0.62
C SER A 261 -3.85 18.81 0.91
N SER A 262 -4.11 17.72 1.64
CA SER A 262 -3.89 17.61 3.08
C SER A 262 -3.65 16.14 3.42
N ARG A 263 -2.51 15.85 4.07
CA ARG A 263 -2.11 14.47 4.43
C ARG A 263 -3.16 13.82 5.31
N GLU A 264 -3.60 14.54 6.33
CA GLU A 264 -4.58 14.05 7.30
C GLU A 264 -5.95 13.87 6.65
N ALA A 265 -6.44 14.88 5.92
CA ALA A 265 -7.77 14.80 5.32
C ALA A 265 -7.86 13.73 4.23
N VAL A 266 -6.80 13.54 3.43
CA VAL A 266 -6.77 12.46 2.42
C VAL A 266 -6.68 11.09 3.09
N ARG A 267 -5.91 10.95 4.16
CA ARG A 267 -5.84 9.70 4.93
C ARG A 267 -7.19 9.33 5.55
N ASP A 268 -7.88 10.28 6.16
CA ASP A 268 -9.22 10.09 6.72
C ASP A 268 -10.26 9.82 5.62
N LEU A 269 -10.12 10.49 4.47
CA LEU A 269 -10.97 10.26 3.31
C LEU A 269 -10.83 8.83 2.78
N LEU A 270 -9.61 8.30 2.72
CA LEU A 270 -9.34 6.93 2.29
C LEU A 270 -9.66 5.87 3.36
N ALA A 271 -10.06 6.27 4.57
CA ALA A 271 -10.60 5.33 5.57
C ALA A 271 -12.05 4.89 5.25
N ARG A 272 -12.72 5.54 4.28
CA ARG A 272 -14.07 5.20 3.81
C ARG A 272 -14.08 4.97 2.30
N LYS A 273 -15.07 4.21 1.81
CA LYS A 273 -15.26 3.98 0.37
C LYS A 273 -15.68 5.28 -0.32
N ILE A 274 -14.92 5.68 -1.33
CA ILE A 274 -15.14 6.91 -2.11
C ILE A 274 -14.90 6.66 -3.58
N THR A 275 -15.33 7.61 -4.41
CA THR A 275 -14.98 7.64 -5.83
C THR A 275 -13.70 8.46 -6.04
N ILE A 276 -12.75 7.89 -6.76
CA ILE A 276 -11.43 8.46 -7.04
C ILE A 276 -11.19 8.40 -8.55
N TYR A 277 -10.54 9.40 -9.14
CA TYR A 277 -10.19 9.35 -10.56
C TYR A 277 -8.75 9.71 -10.88
N GLN A 278 -8.29 9.26 -12.06
CA GLN A 278 -7.09 9.73 -12.73
C GLN A 278 -7.37 9.82 -14.24
N GLY A 279 -6.82 10.85 -14.87
CA GLY A 279 -6.85 11.02 -16.32
C GLY A 279 -5.69 10.28 -17.01
N PHE A 280 -5.99 9.68 -18.17
CA PHE A 280 -5.03 9.09 -19.09
C PHE A 280 -5.33 9.57 -20.50
N ASP A 281 -4.35 10.17 -21.17
CA ASP A 281 -4.50 10.53 -22.59
C ASP A 281 -4.16 9.29 -23.45
N PRO A 282 -5.13 8.73 -24.22
CA PRO A 282 -4.92 7.52 -25.03
C PRO A 282 -4.19 7.83 -26.34
N THR A 283 -3.03 8.48 -26.24
CA THR A 283 -2.22 8.89 -27.42
C THR A 283 -1.55 7.73 -28.14
N GLN A 284 -1.47 6.56 -27.51
CA GLN A 284 -0.85 5.34 -28.01
C GLN A 284 -1.71 4.12 -27.61
N PRO A 285 -1.67 3.01 -28.36
CA PRO A 285 -2.53 1.84 -28.12
C PRO A 285 -2.11 0.99 -26.91
N SER A 286 -1.02 1.34 -26.23
CA SER A 286 -0.42 0.55 -25.15
C SER A 286 0.11 1.49 -24.06
N LEU A 287 -0.04 1.08 -22.80
CA LEU A 287 0.62 1.71 -21.68
C LEU A 287 2.10 1.29 -21.61
N HIS A 288 2.90 2.03 -20.85
CA HIS A 288 4.32 1.76 -20.62
C HIS A 288 4.62 1.74 -19.11
N VAL A 289 5.84 1.34 -18.73
CA VAL A 289 6.24 1.16 -17.32
C VAL A 289 5.90 2.35 -16.41
N ALA A 290 5.98 3.60 -16.89
CA ALA A 290 5.60 4.74 -16.06
C ALA A 290 4.10 4.76 -15.64
N HIS A 291 3.21 4.18 -16.44
CA HIS A 291 1.78 4.03 -16.10
C HIS A 291 1.54 2.85 -15.16
N LEU A 292 2.44 1.86 -15.12
CA LEU A 292 2.31 0.70 -14.25
C LEU A 292 2.20 1.11 -12.78
N MET A 293 2.96 2.13 -12.35
CA MET A 293 2.87 2.66 -10.98
C MET A 293 1.45 3.11 -10.63
N SER A 294 0.76 3.82 -11.54
CA SER A 294 -0.63 4.22 -11.33
C SER A 294 -1.57 3.02 -11.25
N LEU A 295 -1.37 2.00 -12.09
CA LEU A 295 -2.15 0.76 -12.03
C LEU A 295 -1.93 0.00 -10.71
N MET A 296 -0.71 0.00 -10.17
CA MET A 296 -0.41 -0.59 -8.86
C MET A 296 -1.17 0.12 -7.74
N VAL A 297 -1.20 1.47 -7.75
CA VAL A 297 -1.97 2.26 -6.78
C VAL A 297 -3.47 1.96 -6.90
N PHE A 298 -3.97 1.91 -8.13
CA PHE A 298 -5.37 1.58 -8.40
C PHE A 298 -5.76 0.21 -7.89
N HIS A 299 -4.89 -0.79 -8.02
CA HIS A 299 -5.10 -2.10 -7.43
C HIS A 299 -5.32 -1.99 -5.92
N TYR A 300 -4.42 -1.33 -5.18
CA TYR A 300 -4.58 -1.15 -3.72
C TYR A 300 -5.87 -0.44 -3.34
N LEU A 301 -6.23 0.63 -4.05
CA LEU A 301 -7.45 1.40 -3.78
C LEU A 301 -8.71 0.60 -4.10
N GLN A 302 -8.71 -0.14 -5.21
CA GLN A 302 -9.84 -0.98 -5.59
C GLN A 302 -10.04 -2.11 -4.58
N GLN A 303 -8.97 -2.77 -4.13
CA GLN A 303 -9.01 -3.79 -3.07
C GLN A 303 -9.48 -3.24 -1.72
N ALA A 304 -9.21 -1.95 -1.43
CA ALA A 304 -9.77 -1.25 -0.28
C ALA A 304 -11.25 -0.85 -0.45
N GLY A 305 -11.86 -1.15 -1.60
CA GLY A 305 -13.27 -0.91 -1.90
C GLY A 305 -13.58 0.49 -2.43
N HIS A 306 -12.58 1.28 -2.83
CA HIS A 306 -12.80 2.56 -3.50
C HIS A 306 -13.19 2.35 -4.96
N ARG A 307 -14.12 3.17 -5.45
CA ARG A 307 -14.54 3.16 -6.85
C ARG A 307 -13.55 3.99 -7.67
N MET A 308 -12.91 3.35 -8.64
CA MET A 308 -11.92 3.99 -9.49
C MET A 308 -12.52 4.42 -10.83
N ILE A 309 -12.28 5.66 -11.24
CA ILE A 309 -12.64 6.19 -12.56
C ILE A 309 -11.37 6.49 -13.37
N PHE A 310 -11.29 5.88 -14.55
CA PHE A 310 -10.26 6.11 -15.54
C PHE A 310 -10.85 7.05 -16.58
N ILE A 311 -10.42 8.30 -16.59
CA ILE A 311 -10.80 9.20 -17.67
C ILE A 311 -9.87 8.94 -18.86
N LEU A 312 -10.45 8.47 -19.96
CA LEU A 312 -9.87 8.57 -21.27
C LEU A 312 -10.00 10.02 -21.74
N GLY A 313 -8.86 10.68 -21.95
CA GLY A 313 -8.81 12.07 -22.36
C GLY A 313 -9.17 12.30 -23.83
N GLY A 314 -10.29 11.79 -24.36
CA GLY A 314 -10.63 11.95 -25.78
C GLY A 314 -10.82 13.42 -26.20
N GLY A 315 -11.32 14.26 -25.31
CA GLY A 315 -11.40 15.71 -25.49
C GLY A 315 -10.06 16.42 -25.20
N THR A 316 -9.44 16.13 -24.06
CA THR A 316 -8.18 16.77 -23.63
C THR A 316 -6.97 16.41 -24.50
N ALA A 317 -6.91 15.21 -25.05
CA ALA A 317 -5.84 14.78 -25.96
C ALA A 317 -5.83 15.58 -27.28
N ARG A 318 -6.96 16.18 -27.68
CA ARG A 318 -7.05 17.06 -28.85
C ARG A 318 -6.49 18.46 -28.61
N VAL A 319 -6.27 18.80 -27.35
CA VAL A 319 -5.63 20.05 -26.90
C VAL A 319 -4.14 19.81 -26.68
N GLY A 320 -3.82 18.75 -25.94
CA GLY A 320 -2.47 18.38 -25.57
C GLY A 320 -2.01 19.08 -24.28
N ASP A 321 -1.61 18.29 -23.29
CA ASP A 321 -1.08 18.79 -22.01
C ASP A 321 0.29 19.46 -22.19
N PRO A 322 0.46 20.76 -21.86
CA PRO A 322 1.74 21.45 -21.92
C PRO A 322 2.67 21.14 -20.72
N SER A 323 2.18 20.48 -19.66
CA SER A 323 2.90 20.30 -18.40
C SER A 323 4.20 19.51 -18.59
N GLY A 324 5.34 20.14 -18.30
CA GLY A 324 6.66 19.50 -18.32
C GLY A 324 7.21 19.14 -19.70
N ARG A 325 6.77 19.80 -20.78
CA ARG A 325 7.28 19.59 -22.16
C ARG A 325 7.61 20.90 -22.88
N ALA A 326 8.59 20.84 -23.80
CA ALA A 326 9.05 21.98 -24.60
C ALA A 326 8.35 22.09 -25.98
N GLU A 327 7.78 21.00 -26.51
CA GLU A 327 7.14 20.97 -27.83
C GLU A 327 5.67 20.54 -27.75
N GLY A 328 4.83 21.09 -28.63
CA GLY A 328 3.41 20.75 -28.76
C GLY A 328 3.18 19.34 -29.33
N ARG A 329 2.03 18.72 -29.02
CA ARG A 329 1.68 17.38 -29.52
C ARG A 329 1.02 17.43 -30.91
N PRO A 330 1.27 16.45 -31.78
CA PRO A 330 0.48 16.27 -32.99
C PRO A 330 -0.98 15.92 -32.65
N LEU A 331 -1.92 16.45 -33.44
CA LEU A 331 -3.35 16.17 -33.30
C LEU A 331 -3.65 14.73 -33.74
N ILE A 332 -4.30 13.96 -32.86
CA ILE A 332 -4.77 12.60 -33.12
C ILE A 332 -6.27 12.66 -33.42
N ASP A 333 -6.74 11.89 -34.40
CA ASP A 333 -8.16 11.82 -34.74
C ASP A 333 -8.95 11.00 -33.69
N LEU A 334 -10.27 11.21 -33.66
CA LEU A 334 -11.15 10.62 -32.66
C LEU A 334 -11.28 9.09 -32.78
N GLU A 335 -11.18 8.55 -34.00
CA GLU A 335 -11.29 7.11 -34.22
C GLU A 335 -10.06 6.40 -33.65
N THR A 336 -8.87 6.95 -33.89
CA THR A 336 -7.61 6.48 -33.30
C THR A 336 -7.62 6.59 -31.77
N LEU A 337 -8.07 7.71 -31.19
CA LEU A 337 -8.17 7.86 -29.73
C LEU A 337 -9.12 6.83 -29.11
N ALA A 338 -10.27 6.59 -29.73
CA ALA A 338 -11.23 5.59 -29.25
C ALA A 338 -10.68 4.16 -29.38
N ALA A 339 -9.99 3.83 -30.48
CA ALA A 339 -9.34 2.54 -30.68
C ALA A 339 -8.22 2.30 -29.63
N ASN A 340 -7.39 3.31 -29.39
CA ASN A 340 -6.36 3.27 -28.35
C ASN A 340 -6.96 3.08 -26.95
N GLY A 341 -8.04 3.80 -26.64
CA GLY A 341 -8.75 3.66 -25.37
C GLY A 341 -9.24 2.24 -25.12
N LYS A 342 -9.84 1.60 -26.14
CA LYS A 342 -10.28 0.19 -26.07
C LYS A 342 -9.10 -0.77 -25.88
N ALA A 343 -7.99 -0.55 -26.58
CA ALA A 343 -6.79 -1.37 -26.44
C ALA A 343 -6.18 -1.27 -25.04
N ILE A 344 -6.12 -0.05 -24.47
CA ILE A 344 -5.67 0.18 -23.10
C ILE A 344 -6.60 -0.50 -22.09
N GLN A 345 -7.93 -0.40 -22.28
CA GLN A 345 -8.89 -1.06 -21.39
C GLN A 345 -8.69 -2.58 -21.36
N ALA A 346 -8.55 -3.20 -22.54
CA ALA A 346 -8.29 -4.64 -22.65
C ALA A 346 -6.97 -5.02 -21.99
N GLN A 347 -5.89 -4.27 -22.26
CA GLN A 347 -4.57 -4.48 -21.65
C GLN A 347 -4.64 -4.46 -20.13
N VAL A 348 -5.31 -3.47 -19.54
CA VAL A 348 -5.41 -3.34 -18.07
C VAL A 348 -6.26 -4.46 -17.46
N GLN A 349 -7.36 -4.86 -18.12
CA GLN A 349 -8.20 -5.97 -17.67
C GLN A 349 -7.43 -7.31 -17.71
N GLU A 350 -6.68 -7.57 -18.79
CA GLU A 350 -5.91 -8.81 -18.95
C GLU A 350 -4.81 -8.96 -17.89
N MET A 351 -4.19 -7.86 -17.47
CA MET A 351 -3.21 -7.86 -16.38
C MET A 351 -3.81 -8.20 -15.00
N GLY A 352 -5.14 -8.11 -14.85
CA GLY A 352 -5.83 -8.38 -13.57
C GLY A 352 -5.50 -7.38 -12.45
N LEU A 353 -4.91 -6.23 -12.79
CA LEU A 353 -4.59 -5.18 -11.81
C LEU A 353 -5.83 -4.38 -11.42
N VAL A 354 -6.74 -4.18 -12.36
CA VAL A 354 -7.95 -3.39 -12.20
C VAL A 354 -9.09 -4.13 -12.87
N ASP A 355 -10.20 -4.28 -12.15
CA ASP A 355 -11.38 -4.93 -12.70
C ASP A 355 -12.44 -3.91 -13.17
N PHE A 356 -12.78 -3.96 -14.45
CA PHE A 356 -13.84 -3.19 -15.08
C PHE A 356 -15.15 -3.99 -15.24
N ASP A 357 -15.15 -5.29 -14.97
CA ASP A 357 -16.32 -6.16 -15.15
C ASP A 357 -16.91 -6.60 -13.79
N PRO A 358 -18.16 -6.22 -13.47
CA PRO A 358 -18.85 -6.66 -12.27
C PRO A 358 -18.91 -8.18 -12.10
N ALA A 359 -18.89 -8.95 -13.19
CA ALA A 359 -18.99 -10.42 -13.16
C ALA A 359 -17.69 -11.10 -12.71
N SER A 360 -16.52 -10.49 -12.97
CA SER A 360 -15.22 -10.97 -12.49
C SER A 360 -14.82 -10.36 -11.13
N THR A 361 -15.52 -9.32 -10.69
CA THR A 361 -15.14 -8.56 -9.49
C THR A 361 -15.42 -9.35 -8.20
N PRO A 362 -14.43 -9.56 -7.31
CA PRO A 362 -14.64 -10.26 -6.05
C PRO A 362 -15.67 -9.54 -5.14
N PRO A 363 -16.51 -10.29 -4.39
CA PRO A 363 -17.47 -9.70 -3.46
C PRO A 363 -16.81 -8.72 -2.48
N GLY A 364 -17.34 -7.50 -2.39
CA GLY A 364 -16.80 -6.44 -1.51
C GLY A 364 -15.83 -5.46 -2.19
N THR A 365 -15.38 -5.75 -3.41
CA THR A 365 -14.52 -4.90 -4.24
C THR A 365 -15.39 -3.98 -5.12
N ALA A 366 -14.97 -2.73 -5.32
CA ALA A 366 -15.70 -1.80 -6.19
C ALA A 366 -15.27 -1.98 -7.65
N VAL A 367 -16.24 -2.01 -8.57
CA VAL A 367 -15.97 -2.10 -10.02
C VAL A 367 -15.41 -0.76 -10.50
N ALA A 368 -14.30 -0.79 -11.24
CA ALA A 368 -13.74 0.40 -11.87
C ALA A 368 -14.53 0.75 -13.13
N SER A 369 -14.49 2.02 -13.54
CA SER A 369 -15.09 2.47 -14.79
C SER A 369 -14.09 3.24 -15.64
N MET A 370 -14.11 3.00 -16.94
CA MET A 370 -13.36 3.77 -17.92
C MET A 370 -14.34 4.60 -18.75
N ILE A 371 -14.20 5.92 -18.73
CA ILE A 371 -15.12 6.88 -19.36
C ILE A 371 -14.35 7.91 -20.17
N ASP A 372 -14.94 8.46 -21.22
CA ASP A 372 -14.29 9.46 -22.09
C ASP A 372 -14.78 10.87 -21.76
N ASN A 373 -13.85 11.79 -21.46
CA ASN A 373 -14.22 13.19 -21.16
C ASN A 373 -14.83 13.93 -22.36
N LEU A 374 -14.71 13.40 -23.58
CA LEU A 374 -15.40 13.93 -24.74
C LEU A 374 -16.93 13.97 -24.56
N GLU A 375 -17.50 13.14 -23.68
CA GLU A 375 -18.95 13.11 -23.40
C GLU A 375 -19.48 14.45 -22.88
N TRP A 376 -18.78 15.10 -21.94
CA TRP A 376 -19.18 16.40 -21.38
C TRP A 376 -18.40 17.57 -21.98
N LEU A 377 -17.20 17.35 -22.52
CA LEU A 377 -16.42 18.41 -23.19
C LEU A 377 -17.00 18.84 -24.55
N ARG A 378 -18.04 18.16 -25.06
CA ARG A 378 -18.86 18.62 -26.19
C ARG A 378 -19.83 19.75 -25.83
N THR A 379 -19.68 20.37 -24.67
CA THR A 379 -20.44 21.55 -24.24
C THR A 379 -20.29 22.72 -25.22
N ASP A 380 -21.29 23.60 -25.24
CA ASP A 380 -21.21 24.86 -25.97
C ASP A 380 -20.04 25.72 -25.44
N LEU A 381 -19.34 26.40 -26.36
CA LEU A 381 -18.16 27.19 -26.04
C LEU A 381 -18.49 28.36 -25.12
N LEU A 382 -19.62 29.04 -25.33
CA LEU A 382 -19.99 30.20 -24.51
C LEU A 382 -20.42 29.75 -23.12
N ASP A 383 -21.11 28.63 -23.00
CA ASP A 383 -21.43 28.05 -21.70
C ASP A 383 -20.16 27.59 -20.96
N PHE A 384 -19.23 26.91 -21.64
CA PHE A 384 -17.95 26.55 -21.03
C PHE A 384 -17.18 27.79 -20.58
N ALA A 385 -17.11 28.82 -21.43
CA ALA A 385 -16.43 30.07 -21.09
C ALA A 385 -17.06 30.74 -19.86
N ARG A 386 -18.40 30.87 -19.86
CA ARG A 386 -19.18 31.54 -18.82
C ARG A 386 -19.22 30.76 -17.51
N GLU A 387 -19.31 29.44 -17.55
CA GLU A 387 -19.50 28.61 -16.37
C GLU A 387 -18.19 28.09 -15.77
N ILE A 388 -17.15 27.92 -16.60
CA ILE A 388 -15.89 27.31 -16.18
C ILE A 388 -14.75 28.32 -16.24
N THR A 389 -14.42 28.82 -17.44
CA THR A 389 -13.16 29.57 -17.63
C THR A 389 -13.08 30.86 -16.80
N ARG A 390 -14.21 31.48 -16.46
CA ARG A 390 -14.27 32.68 -15.58
C ARG A 390 -13.65 32.48 -14.19
N HIS A 391 -13.49 31.24 -13.75
CA HIS A 391 -12.91 30.92 -12.45
C HIS A 391 -11.38 30.84 -12.48
N PHE A 392 -10.77 30.85 -13.67
CA PHE A 392 -9.33 30.73 -13.89
C PHE A 392 -8.75 32.10 -14.23
N SER A 393 -7.72 32.51 -13.49
CA SER A 393 -7.05 33.80 -13.69
C SER A 393 -5.86 33.62 -14.62
N VAL A 394 -5.88 34.31 -15.77
CA VAL A 394 -4.74 34.33 -16.71
C VAL A 394 -3.46 34.79 -15.99
N ASN A 395 -3.56 35.78 -15.10
CA ASN A 395 -2.42 36.28 -14.31
C ASN A 395 -1.78 35.21 -13.43
N GLU A 396 -2.55 34.25 -12.92
CA GLU A 396 -2.01 33.14 -12.12
C GLU A 396 -1.45 32.04 -13.03
N MET A 397 -2.11 31.75 -14.15
CA MET A 397 -1.65 30.74 -15.09
C MET A 397 -0.27 31.08 -15.66
N VAL A 398 -0.04 32.31 -16.11
CA VAL A 398 1.25 32.71 -16.69
C VAL A 398 2.42 32.74 -15.69
N LYS A 399 2.15 32.69 -14.39
CA LYS A 399 3.20 32.63 -13.34
C LYS A 399 3.71 31.22 -13.11
N ARG A 400 2.92 30.19 -13.45
CA ARG A 400 3.32 28.78 -13.35
C ARG A 400 4.55 28.52 -14.21
N ASP A 401 5.43 27.62 -13.76
CA ASP A 401 6.72 27.39 -14.39
C ASP A 401 6.62 26.91 -15.85
N ASP A 402 5.63 26.08 -16.16
CA ASP A 402 5.30 25.57 -17.49
C ASP A 402 5.03 26.70 -18.52
N PHE A 403 4.25 27.70 -18.13
CA PHE A 403 3.94 28.85 -18.98
C PHE A 403 5.04 29.92 -18.92
N ARG A 404 5.52 30.25 -17.71
CA ARG A 404 6.50 31.31 -17.48
C ARG A 404 7.80 31.05 -18.23
N ASN A 405 8.29 29.80 -18.21
CA ASN A 405 9.56 29.45 -18.85
C ASN A 405 9.47 29.56 -20.38
N ARG A 406 8.36 29.09 -20.98
CA ARG A 406 8.11 29.21 -22.43
C ARG A 406 7.95 30.66 -22.87
N LEU A 407 7.19 31.44 -22.11
CA LEU A 407 7.04 32.88 -22.35
C LEU A 407 8.39 33.62 -22.26
N ALA A 408 9.21 33.30 -21.24
CA ALA A 408 10.56 33.86 -21.10
C ALA A 408 11.50 33.44 -22.24
N ALA A 409 11.34 32.23 -22.78
CA ALA A 409 12.09 31.71 -23.91
C ALA A 409 11.58 32.21 -25.29
N ASN A 410 10.50 32.99 -25.33
CA ASN A 410 9.78 33.37 -26.56
C ASN A 410 9.35 32.15 -27.41
N GLU A 411 9.08 31.01 -26.76
CA GLU A 411 8.52 29.84 -27.42
C GLU A 411 7.02 30.06 -27.68
N PRO A 412 6.49 29.64 -28.84
CA PRO A 412 5.07 29.79 -29.13
C PRO A 412 4.21 29.09 -28.08
N LEU A 413 3.22 29.79 -27.52
CA LEU A 413 2.18 29.23 -26.65
C LEU A 413 0.82 29.50 -27.29
N SER A 414 0.08 28.44 -27.60
CA SER A 414 -1.26 28.57 -28.19
C SER A 414 -2.31 28.84 -27.11
N LEU A 415 -3.40 29.51 -27.51
CA LEU A 415 -4.58 29.65 -26.65
C LEU A 415 -5.16 28.27 -26.27
N LEU A 416 -5.01 27.28 -27.15
CA LEU A 416 -5.45 25.91 -26.93
C LEU A 416 -4.74 25.30 -25.71
N GLU A 417 -3.41 25.40 -25.65
CA GLU A 417 -2.61 24.93 -24.50
C GLU A 417 -2.99 25.63 -23.20
N LEU A 418 -3.33 26.94 -23.26
CA LEU A 418 -3.81 27.67 -22.08
C LEU A 418 -5.17 27.14 -21.60
N LEU A 419 -6.03 26.65 -22.49
CA LEU A 419 -7.33 26.10 -22.11
C LEU A 419 -7.23 24.71 -21.46
N TYR A 420 -6.12 23.99 -21.61
CA TYR A 420 -5.96 22.63 -21.09
C TYR A 420 -6.30 22.53 -19.59
N THR A 421 -5.73 23.42 -18.78
CA THR A 421 -5.96 23.46 -17.33
C THR A 421 -7.43 23.68 -16.98
N THR A 422 -8.16 24.46 -17.79
CA THR A 422 -9.59 24.72 -17.55
C THR A 422 -10.44 23.49 -17.89
N LEU A 423 -10.05 22.72 -18.90
CA LEU A 423 -10.71 21.46 -19.28
C LEU A 423 -10.50 20.38 -18.22
N GLN A 424 -9.27 20.18 -17.76
CA GLN A 424 -8.99 19.20 -16.69
C GLN A 424 -9.67 19.59 -15.37
N GLY A 425 -9.73 20.88 -15.04
CA GLY A 425 -10.49 21.35 -13.89
C GLY A 425 -11.99 21.05 -14.04
N TYR A 426 -12.54 21.19 -15.25
CA TYR A 426 -13.94 20.85 -15.53
C TYR A 426 -14.20 19.34 -15.41
N ASP A 427 -13.26 18.48 -15.81
CA ASP A 427 -13.37 17.04 -15.59
C ASP A 427 -13.61 16.71 -14.11
N PHE A 428 -12.85 17.34 -13.19
CA PHE A 428 -13.05 17.11 -11.76
C PHE A 428 -14.43 17.61 -11.30
N LEU A 429 -14.84 18.81 -11.73
CA LEU A 429 -16.15 19.35 -11.37
C LEU A 429 -17.29 18.43 -11.85
N HIS A 430 -17.23 17.96 -13.10
CA HIS A 430 -18.24 17.07 -13.66
C HIS A 430 -18.31 15.74 -12.91
N LEU A 431 -17.14 15.15 -12.61
CA LEU A 431 -17.06 13.91 -11.84
C LEU A 431 -17.54 14.06 -10.40
N PHE A 432 -17.27 15.21 -9.79
CA PHE A 432 -17.77 15.55 -8.46
C PHE A 432 -19.30 15.62 -8.46
N GLU A 433 -19.90 16.26 -9.46
CA GLU A 433 -21.35 16.44 -9.58
C GLU A 433 -22.09 15.14 -9.95
N THR A 434 -21.47 14.30 -10.79
CA THR A 434 -22.15 13.16 -11.42
C THR A 434 -21.83 11.82 -10.73
N TYR A 435 -20.65 11.69 -10.13
CA TYR A 435 -20.14 10.43 -9.58
C TYR A 435 -19.70 10.52 -8.11
N ASP A 436 -19.97 11.65 -7.44
CA ASP A 436 -19.51 11.95 -6.08
C ASP A 436 -17.99 11.74 -5.93
N CYS A 437 -17.22 12.10 -6.97
CA CYS A 437 -15.76 11.95 -6.95
C CYS A 437 -15.11 12.97 -6.02
N LEU A 438 -14.34 12.49 -5.03
CA LEU A 438 -13.77 13.33 -3.97
C LEU A 438 -12.25 13.45 -4.01
N LEU A 439 -11.57 12.65 -4.85
CA LEU A 439 -10.12 12.64 -4.94
C LEU A 439 -9.67 12.47 -6.40
N GLN A 440 -8.83 13.39 -6.87
CA GLN A 440 -8.09 13.24 -8.11
C GLN A 440 -6.65 12.84 -7.82
N MET A 441 -6.15 11.91 -8.61
CA MET A 441 -4.76 11.46 -8.56
C MET A 441 -4.04 11.70 -9.88
N GLY A 442 -2.71 11.78 -9.84
CA GLY A 442 -1.88 11.90 -11.05
C GLY A 442 -0.39 11.93 -10.75
N GLY A 443 0.44 12.09 -11.79
CA GLY A 443 1.87 12.35 -11.62
C GLY A 443 2.12 13.71 -10.94
N ASN A 444 3.28 13.88 -10.30
CA ASN A 444 3.62 15.14 -9.64
C ASN A 444 3.66 16.35 -10.57
N ASP A 445 3.88 16.12 -11.87
CA ASP A 445 3.79 17.12 -12.93
C ASP A 445 2.37 17.67 -13.15
N GLN A 446 1.33 16.96 -12.69
CA GLN A 446 -0.07 17.38 -12.79
C GLN A 446 -0.58 18.17 -11.59
N TRP A 447 0.27 18.41 -10.58
CA TRP A 447 -0.14 18.93 -9.27
C TRP A 447 -1.04 20.18 -9.36
N ILE A 448 -0.61 21.19 -10.11
CA ILE A 448 -1.36 22.45 -10.16
C ILE A 448 -2.69 22.27 -10.94
N ASN A 449 -2.72 21.46 -12.00
CA ASN A 449 -3.96 21.18 -12.73
C ASN A 449 -4.98 20.43 -11.85
N ILE A 450 -4.50 19.50 -11.02
CA ILE A 450 -5.34 18.80 -10.04
C ILE A 450 -5.91 19.78 -9.01
N LEU A 451 -5.06 20.67 -8.47
CA LEU A 451 -5.49 21.69 -7.51
C LEU A 451 -6.51 22.66 -8.10
N ASP A 452 -6.36 23.06 -9.36
CA ASP A 452 -7.32 23.94 -10.01
C ASP A 452 -8.72 23.31 -10.10
N GLY A 453 -8.80 21.99 -10.30
CA GLY A 453 -10.06 21.24 -10.19
C GLY A 453 -10.65 21.29 -8.77
N THR A 454 -9.83 21.12 -7.73
CA THR A 454 -10.30 21.23 -6.33
C THR A 454 -10.78 22.64 -5.99
N ASP A 455 -10.11 23.68 -6.50
CA ASP A 455 -10.49 25.08 -6.30
C ASP A 455 -11.77 25.42 -7.05
N LEU A 456 -11.94 24.90 -8.27
CA LEU A 456 -13.18 25.08 -9.04
C LEU A 456 -14.39 24.51 -8.28
N ILE A 457 -14.28 23.30 -7.74
CA ILE A 457 -15.34 22.67 -6.90
C ILE A 457 -15.63 23.55 -5.68
N ARG A 458 -14.60 24.04 -4.99
CA ARG A 458 -14.76 24.94 -3.84
C ARG A 458 -15.48 26.23 -4.23
N ARG A 459 -15.11 26.85 -5.35
CA ARG A 459 -15.71 28.11 -5.82
C ARG A 459 -17.16 27.95 -6.26
N LYS A 460 -17.52 26.83 -6.90
CA LYS A 460 -18.88 26.59 -7.37
C LYS A 460 -19.82 26.04 -6.29
N HIS A 461 -19.32 25.16 -5.43
CA HIS A 461 -20.17 24.41 -4.49
C HIS A 461 -19.87 24.68 -3.02
N GLY A 462 -18.78 25.39 -2.69
CA GLY A 462 -18.35 25.57 -1.30
C GLY A 462 -17.93 24.26 -0.61
N LYS A 463 -17.69 23.20 -1.39
CA LYS A 463 -17.32 21.86 -0.91
C LYS A 463 -15.84 21.59 -1.11
N THR A 464 -15.32 20.62 -0.36
CA THR A 464 -13.90 20.23 -0.42
C THR A 464 -13.76 18.94 -1.22
N ALA A 465 -12.88 18.97 -2.21
CA ALA A 465 -12.34 17.80 -2.90
C ALA A 465 -10.82 17.79 -2.72
N HIS A 466 -10.19 16.64 -2.91
CA HIS A 466 -8.80 16.43 -2.55
C HIS A 466 -7.92 16.06 -3.75
N ALA A 467 -6.62 16.24 -3.55
CA ALA A 467 -5.57 15.96 -4.51
C ALA A 467 -4.54 15.01 -3.89
N MET A 468 -4.05 14.06 -4.68
CA MET A 468 -2.88 13.24 -4.35
C MET A 468 -2.04 13.05 -5.59
N THR A 469 -0.71 13.06 -5.47
CA THR A 469 0.17 12.79 -6.61
C THR A 469 1.23 11.76 -6.30
N PHE A 470 1.71 11.12 -7.36
CA PHE A 470 2.76 10.12 -7.32
C PHE A 470 4.11 10.71 -7.71
N PRO A 471 5.24 10.16 -7.20
CA PRO A 471 6.56 10.66 -7.52
C PRO A 471 6.85 10.48 -9.01
N LEU A 472 7.55 11.46 -9.59
CA LEU A 472 8.12 11.30 -10.92
C LEU A 472 9.32 10.35 -10.82
N LEU A 473 9.24 9.21 -11.50
CA LEU A 473 10.31 8.24 -11.50
C LEU A 473 11.41 8.70 -12.46
N MET A 474 12.53 9.15 -11.88
CA MET A 474 13.73 9.54 -12.61
C MET A 474 14.91 8.67 -12.18
N ASP A 475 15.80 8.35 -13.12
CA ASP A 475 17.11 7.79 -12.80
C ASP A 475 18.07 8.90 -12.31
N ARG A 476 19.28 8.52 -11.87
CA ARG A 476 20.30 9.50 -11.42
C ARG A 476 20.78 10.46 -12.50
N ALA A 477 20.60 10.12 -13.79
CA ALA A 477 20.91 11.00 -14.91
C ALA A 477 19.75 11.97 -15.19
N GLY A 478 18.67 11.92 -14.41
CA GLY A 478 17.46 12.73 -14.59
C GLY A 478 16.57 12.23 -15.73
N GLN A 479 16.81 11.04 -16.29
CA GLN A 479 15.97 10.46 -17.32
C GLN A 479 14.72 9.81 -16.70
N LYS A 480 13.57 9.99 -17.35
CA LYS A 480 12.31 9.36 -16.92
C LYS A 480 12.44 7.83 -17.02
N MET A 481 12.05 7.15 -15.94
CA MET A 481 11.98 5.69 -15.87
C MET A 481 11.00 5.14 -16.92
N GLY A 482 11.26 3.93 -17.40
CA GLY A 482 10.50 3.31 -18.49
C GLY A 482 11.04 3.64 -19.87
N LYS A 483 12.29 4.13 -19.95
CA LYS A 483 13.05 4.24 -21.20
C LYS A 483 14.35 3.44 -21.13
N THR A 484 14.80 2.89 -22.25
CA THR A 484 16.14 2.31 -22.38
C THR A 484 17.21 3.40 -22.37
N ALA A 485 18.47 3.03 -22.22
CA ALA A 485 19.61 3.96 -22.36
C ALA A 485 19.69 4.64 -23.74
N LYS A 486 19.00 4.10 -24.75
CA LYS A 486 18.86 4.68 -26.10
C LYS A 486 17.62 5.55 -26.25
N GLY A 487 16.80 5.68 -25.20
CA GLY A 487 15.59 6.50 -25.18
C GLY A 487 14.31 5.78 -25.61
N GLU A 488 14.35 4.47 -25.87
CA GLU A 488 13.19 3.69 -26.32
C GLU A 488 12.25 3.40 -25.15
N THR A 489 10.95 3.58 -25.35
CA THR A 489 9.93 3.32 -24.32
C THR A 489 9.78 1.82 -24.06
N ILE A 490 9.68 1.44 -22.79
CA ILE A 490 9.35 0.08 -22.35
C ILE A 490 7.83 -0.04 -22.21
N TRP A 491 7.20 -0.64 -23.21
CA TRP A 491 5.76 -0.86 -23.29
C TRP A 491 5.34 -2.07 -22.45
N LEU A 492 4.07 -2.08 -22.02
CA LEU A 492 3.48 -3.21 -21.29
C LEU A 492 2.92 -4.29 -22.22
N ALA A 493 2.59 -3.95 -23.46
CA ALA A 493 2.13 -4.92 -24.45
C ALA A 493 3.31 -5.76 -24.96
N ALA A 494 3.12 -7.08 -25.01
CA ALA A 494 4.09 -8.01 -25.59
C ALA A 494 3.99 -8.09 -27.13
N GLU A 495 2.83 -7.70 -27.69
CA GLU A 495 2.51 -7.78 -29.11
C GLU A 495 1.91 -6.44 -29.61
N GLY A 496 2.02 -6.15 -30.92
CA GLY A 496 1.41 -4.99 -31.58
C GLY A 496 2.40 -3.86 -31.96
N ASP A 497 1.88 -2.71 -32.41
CA ASP A 497 2.74 -1.60 -32.91
C ASP A 497 3.57 -0.91 -31.81
N LYS A 498 3.06 -0.88 -30.57
CA LYS A 498 3.72 -0.30 -29.40
C LYS A 498 3.93 -1.36 -28.33
N GLN A 499 4.99 -2.14 -28.54
CA GLN A 499 5.27 -3.38 -27.81
C GLN A 499 6.69 -3.41 -27.24
N THR A 500 6.89 -4.27 -26.25
CA THR A 500 8.22 -4.69 -25.77
C THR A 500 8.15 -6.19 -25.54
N SER A 501 9.10 -6.94 -26.11
CA SER A 501 9.11 -8.40 -25.93
C SER A 501 9.19 -8.73 -24.44
N VAL A 502 8.58 -9.85 -24.02
CA VAL A 502 8.58 -10.27 -22.61
C VAL A 502 10.02 -10.42 -22.10
N PHE A 503 10.93 -10.92 -22.94
CA PHE A 503 12.36 -10.96 -22.66
C PHE A 503 12.98 -9.58 -22.43
N ASP A 504 12.77 -8.62 -23.34
CA ASP A 504 13.32 -7.26 -23.19
C ASP A 504 12.75 -6.55 -21.98
N PHE A 505 11.45 -6.77 -21.69
CA PHE A 505 10.79 -6.28 -20.49
C PHE A 505 11.46 -6.85 -19.23
N TYR A 506 11.66 -8.17 -19.17
CA TYR A 506 12.37 -8.83 -18.07
C TYR A 506 13.81 -8.32 -17.94
N GLN A 507 14.55 -8.20 -19.05
CA GLN A 507 15.91 -7.70 -19.05
C GLN A 507 16.01 -6.25 -18.58
N TYR A 508 15.04 -5.40 -18.90
CA TYR A 508 14.97 -4.04 -18.37
C TYR A 508 15.03 -4.02 -16.83
N TRP A 509 14.23 -4.86 -16.17
CA TRP A 509 14.24 -4.98 -14.70
C TRP A 509 15.47 -5.67 -14.14
N VAL A 510 16.01 -6.68 -14.85
CA VAL A 510 17.27 -7.33 -14.48
C VAL A 510 18.46 -6.37 -14.53
N ASN A 511 18.40 -5.35 -15.38
CA ASN A 511 19.42 -4.31 -15.51
C ASN A 511 19.19 -3.12 -14.55
N CYS A 512 18.21 -3.21 -13.64
CA CYS A 512 17.96 -2.23 -12.61
C CYS A 512 19.22 -2.01 -11.74
N PRO A 513 19.71 -0.76 -11.57
CA PRO A 513 20.81 -0.44 -10.69
C PRO A 513 20.56 -0.88 -9.23
N ASP A 514 21.59 -1.33 -8.54
CA ASP A 514 21.48 -1.85 -7.17
C ASP A 514 20.84 -0.83 -6.19
N GLU A 515 21.17 0.45 -6.35
CA GLU A 515 20.60 1.56 -5.56
C GLU A 515 19.10 1.80 -5.78
N ASP A 516 18.57 1.41 -6.95
CA ASP A 516 17.16 1.58 -7.30
C ASP A 516 16.32 0.36 -6.93
N LEU A 517 16.94 -0.78 -6.62
CA LEU A 517 16.25 -2.03 -6.31
C LEU A 517 15.22 -1.87 -5.20
N ARG A 518 15.60 -1.24 -4.07
CA ARG A 518 14.68 -1.06 -2.93
C ARG A 518 13.44 -0.28 -3.34
N ARG A 519 13.61 0.85 -4.04
CA ARG A 519 12.49 1.67 -4.52
C ARG A 519 11.62 0.86 -5.48
N ASN A 520 12.23 0.22 -6.48
CA ASN A 520 11.49 -0.47 -7.53
C ASN A 520 10.74 -1.71 -7.00
N PHE A 521 11.28 -2.43 -6.02
CA PHE A 521 10.55 -3.49 -5.33
C PHE A 521 9.29 -2.98 -4.65
N ARG A 522 9.38 -1.85 -3.92
CA ARG A 522 8.25 -1.28 -3.19
C ARG A 522 7.14 -0.80 -4.14
N LEU A 523 7.51 -0.21 -5.28
CA LEU A 523 6.59 0.41 -6.24
C LEU A 523 6.02 -0.52 -7.31
N PHE A 524 6.68 -1.63 -7.64
CA PHE A 524 6.30 -2.47 -8.79
C PHE A 524 6.04 -3.93 -8.43
N THR A 525 6.04 -4.29 -7.15
CA THR A 525 5.70 -5.63 -6.70
C THR A 525 4.66 -5.58 -5.59
N PHE A 526 3.98 -6.70 -5.36
CA PHE A 526 3.07 -6.89 -4.22
C PHE A 526 3.74 -7.56 -3.01
N LEU A 527 5.07 -7.76 -3.04
CA LEU A 527 5.79 -8.43 -1.96
C LEU A 527 5.67 -7.66 -0.64
N PRO A 528 5.61 -8.34 0.52
CA PRO A 528 5.68 -7.70 1.83
C PRO A 528 6.98 -6.90 1.98
N LEU A 529 6.93 -5.74 2.64
CA LEU A 529 8.11 -4.88 2.84
C LEU A 529 9.25 -5.62 3.56
N ALA A 530 8.93 -6.50 4.51
CA ALA A 530 9.93 -7.32 5.20
C ALA A 530 10.63 -8.31 4.24
N GLU A 531 9.87 -8.97 3.35
CA GLU A 531 10.44 -9.88 2.35
C GLU A 531 11.36 -9.12 1.37
N ILE A 532 10.99 -7.88 1.01
CA ILE A 532 11.84 -7.03 0.18
C ILE A 532 13.19 -6.79 0.86
N GLU A 533 13.22 -6.45 2.15
CA GLU A 533 14.48 -6.22 2.86
C GLU A 533 15.32 -7.52 3.00
N GLU A 534 14.68 -8.69 3.17
CA GLU A 534 15.36 -9.99 3.15
C GLU A 534 16.01 -10.28 1.79
N ILE A 535 15.30 -10.03 0.68
CA ILE A 535 15.82 -10.19 -0.68
C ILE A 535 17.01 -9.26 -0.93
N LEU A 536 16.91 -8.00 -0.49
CA LEU A 536 17.94 -6.98 -0.67
C LEU A 536 19.19 -7.23 0.19
N ALA A 537 19.06 -7.92 1.32
CA ALA A 537 20.20 -8.36 2.12
C ALA A 537 21.02 -9.48 1.45
N GLY A 538 20.45 -10.14 0.44
CA GLY A 538 21.10 -11.18 -0.35
C GLY A 538 22.01 -10.64 -1.46
N HIS A 539 22.32 -11.51 -2.43
CA HIS A 539 23.16 -11.15 -3.56
C HIS A 539 22.42 -10.20 -4.52
N PRO A 540 22.97 -9.01 -4.90
CA PRO A 540 22.26 -8.01 -5.71
C PRO A 540 21.71 -8.56 -7.03
N ARG A 541 22.47 -9.45 -7.68
CA ARG A 541 22.01 -10.09 -8.92
C ARG A 541 20.77 -10.97 -8.73
N ALA A 542 20.68 -11.68 -7.60
CA ALA A 542 19.49 -12.48 -7.29
C ALA A 542 18.29 -11.58 -7.03
N ALA A 543 18.50 -10.44 -6.35
CA ALA A 543 17.47 -9.43 -6.15
C ALA A 543 16.98 -8.81 -7.48
N GLN A 544 17.87 -8.49 -8.42
CA GLN A 544 17.50 -8.03 -9.78
C GLN A 544 16.62 -9.04 -10.52
N HIS A 545 17.00 -10.31 -10.51
CA HIS A 545 16.20 -11.36 -11.15
C HIS A 545 14.87 -11.61 -10.43
N ARG A 546 14.84 -11.45 -9.10
CA ARG A 546 13.60 -11.53 -8.32
C ARG A 546 12.66 -10.38 -8.68
N LEU A 547 13.16 -9.15 -8.71
CA LEU A 547 12.39 -7.97 -9.14
C LEU A 547 11.81 -8.21 -10.54
N ALA A 548 12.64 -8.59 -11.50
CA ALA A 548 12.21 -8.85 -12.86
C ALA A 548 11.13 -9.93 -12.95
N ALA A 549 11.27 -11.02 -12.19
CA ALA A 549 10.27 -12.07 -12.17
C ALA A 549 8.92 -11.59 -11.61
N GLU A 550 8.93 -10.83 -10.51
CA GLU A 550 7.68 -10.32 -9.91
C GLU A 550 6.98 -9.32 -10.82
N VAL A 551 7.72 -8.39 -11.43
CA VAL A 551 7.09 -7.39 -12.32
C VAL A 551 6.61 -8.04 -13.63
N THR A 552 7.39 -8.94 -14.23
CA THR A 552 6.96 -9.71 -15.41
C THR A 552 5.74 -10.56 -15.09
N LYS A 553 5.64 -11.14 -13.89
CA LYS A 553 4.47 -11.89 -13.45
C LYS A 553 3.22 -11.03 -13.43
N ILE A 554 3.33 -9.80 -12.92
CA ILE A 554 2.21 -8.85 -12.85
C ILE A 554 1.74 -8.45 -14.25
N VAL A 555 2.65 -8.25 -15.21
CA VAL A 555 2.33 -7.68 -16.52
C VAL A 555 2.01 -8.74 -17.57
N HIS A 556 2.72 -9.86 -17.57
CA HIS A 556 2.67 -10.91 -18.59
C HIS A 556 2.28 -12.28 -18.04
N GLY A 557 1.93 -12.37 -16.76
CA GLY A 557 1.48 -13.59 -16.11
C GLY A 557 2.58 -14.50 -15.56
N GLU A 558 2.18 -15.40 -14.67
CA GLU A 558 3.06 -16.34 -13.95
C GLU A 558 3.89 -17.20 -14.89
N GLU A 559 3.28 -17.72 -15.96
CA GLU A 559 3.94 -18.66 -16.86
C GLU A 559 5.08 -18.00 -17.64
N ALA A 560 4.89 -16.75 -18.09
CA ALA A 560 5.93 -15.97 -18.76
C ALA A 560 7.11 -15.68 -17.80
N ALA A 561 6.82 -15.26 -16.57
CA ALA A 561 7.83 -15.01 -15.54
C ALA A 561 8.61 -16.27 -15.15
N ARG A 562 7.91 -17.41 -14.98
CA ARG A 562 8.52 -18.70 -14.65
C ARG A 562 9.49 -19.15 -15.74
N ARG A 563 9.06 -19.07 -17.02
CA ARG A 563 9.90 -19.43 -18.17
C ARG A 563 11.18 -18.61 -18.21
N LEU A 564 11.08 -17.29 -18.10
CA LEU A 564 12.26 -16.42 -18.14
C LEU A 564 13.19 -16.61 -16.95
N ARG A 565 12.66 -16.96 -15.77
CA ARG A 565 13.49 -17.32 -14.61
C ARG A 565 14.26 -18.63 -14.84
N GLU A 566 13.62 -19.63 -15.43
CA GLU A 566 14.24 -20.92 -15.77
C GLU A 566 15.27 -20.78 -16.90
N ASP A 567 14.92 -20.06 -17.96
CA ASP A 567 15.77 -19.84 -19.13
C ASP A 567 16.94 -18.92 -18.80
N ALA A 568 16.78 -17.89 -17.94
CA ALA A 568 17.91 -17.12 -17.43
C ALA A 568 18.88 -17.99 -16.60
N GLY A 569 18.38 -18.95 -15.81
CA GLY A 569 19.25 -19.88 -15.09
C GLY A 569 20.07 -20.78 -16.02
N ARG A 570 19.44 -21.32 -17.07
CA ARG A 570 20.02 -22.33 -17.98
C ARG A 570 20.81 -21.75 -19.14
N ALA A 571 20.34 -20.67 -19.75
CA ALA A 571 21.03 -19.99 -20.84
C ALA A 571 22.34 -19.32 -20.38
N PHE A 572 22.41 -18.85 -19.12
CA PHE A 572 23.67 -18.36 -18.55
C PHE A 572 24.73 -19.46 -18.36
N GLN A 573 24.28 -20.71 -18.19
CA GLN A 573 25.13 -21.90 -18.08
C GLN A 573 25.43 -22.55 -19.44
N GLY A 574 24.82 -22.08 -20.54
CA GLY A 574 24.98 -22.67 -21.87
C GLY A 574 24.29 -24.03 -22.06
N THR A 575 23.38 -24.40 -21.17
CA THR A 575 22.75 -25.74 -21.13
C THR A 575 21.40 -25.82 -21.85
N ARG A 576 20.86 -24.68 -22.31
CA ARG A 576 19.63 -24.60 -23.12
C ARG A 576 19.63 -23.34 -24.00
N LEU A 577 18.92 -23.40 -25.12
CA LEU A 577 18.62 -22.22 -25.93
C LEU A 577 17.70 -21.24 -25.19
N PRO A 578 18.05 -19.94 -25.14
CA PRO A 578 17.13 -18.91 -24.68
C PRO A 578 16.04 -18.70 -25.75
N ARG A 579 14.81 -19.16 -25.47
CA ARG A 579 13.70 -19.19 -26.45
C ARG A 579 13.24 -17.81 -26.91
N GLU A 580 13.37 -16.80 -26.05
CA GLU A 580 12.92 -15.43 -26.31
C GLU A 580 14.07 -14.46 -26.61
N ALA A 581 15.32 -14.94 -26.65
CA ALA A 581 16.45 -14.10 -27.05
C ALA A 581 16.48 -13.93 -28.58
N PRO A 582 17.07 -12.83 -29.08
CA PRO A 582 17.28 -12.64 -30.52
C PRO A 582 17.97 -13.84 -31.16
N VAL A 583 17.43 -14.30 -32.28
CA VAL A 583 17.96 -15.41 -33.07
C VAL A 583 18.59 -14.85 -34.34
N VAL A 584 19.83 -15.26 -34.60
CA VAL A 584 20.53 -15.08 -35.86
C VAL A 584 20.51 -16.42 -36.57
N GLU A 585 19.70 -16.53 -37.61
CA GLU A 585 19.64 -17.72 -38.45
C GLU A 585 20.84 -17.72 -39.39
N VAL A 586 21.51 -18.87 -39.50
CA VAL A 586 22.68 -19.07 -40.36
C VAL A 586 22.52 -20.34 -41.18
N THR A 587 22.82 -20.24 -42.47
CA THR A 587 22.80 -21.37 -43.41
C THR A 587 24.09 -22.19 -43.32
N ASP A 588 24.08 -23.41 -43.87
CA ASP A 588 25.25 -24.29 -43.92
C ASP A 588 26.46 -23.65 -44.63
N PRO A 589 26.32 -22.95 -45.78
CA PRO A 589 27.42 -22.24 -46.41
C PRO A 589 28.01 -21.12 -45.55
N GLU A 590 27.17 -20.37 -44.82
CA GLU A 590 27.60 -19.28 -43.95
C GLU A 590 28.36 -19.81 -42.73
N LEU A 591 27.89 -20.90 -42.14
CA LEU A 591 28.58 -21.61 -41.07
C LEU A 591 29.94 -22.17 -41.53
N ALA A 592 30.00 -22.79 -42.71
CA ALA A 592 31.24 -23.31 -43.28
C ALA A 592 32.26 -22.20 -43.61
N ALA A 593 31.78 -21.03 -44.04
CA ALA A 593 32.63 -19.85 -44.23
C ALA A 593 33.09 -19.25 -42.88
N GLY A 594 32.31 -19.44 -41.81
CA GLY A 594 32.54 -18.92 -40.47
C GLY A 594 32.00 -17.50 -40.32
N LEU A 595 30.95 -17.33 -39.52
CA LEU A 595 30.31 -16.04 -39.24
C LEU A 595 31.18 -15.24 -38.24
N PRO A 596 31.67 -14.03 -38.57
CA PRO A 596 32.43 -13.23 -37.61
C PRO A 596 31.61 -12.97 -36.34
N LEU A 597 32.20 -13.24 -35.16
CA LEU A 597 31.51 -13.09 -33.87
C LEU A 597 30.94 -11.69 -33.67
N ILE A 598 31.70 -10.66 -34.08
CA ILE A 598 31.26 -9.27 -34.00
C ILE A 598 30.01 -9.03 -34.86
N ASP A 599 29.94 -9.65 -36.05
CA ASP A 599 28.80 -9.49 -36.95
C ASP A 599 27.58 -10.24 -36.40
N ALA A 600 27.77 -11.43 -35.81
CA ALA A 600 26.71 -12.15 -35.11
C ALA A 600 26.11 -11.33 -33.95
N LEU A 601 26.94 -10.69 -33.13
CA LEU A 601 26.49 -9.83 -32.02
C LEU A 601 25.73 -8.58 -32.51
N VAL A 602 26.11 -8.04 -33.67
CA VAL A 602 25.45 -6.88 -34.28
C VAL A 602 24.13 -7.28 -34.92
N GLN A 603 24.10 -8.39 -35.68
CA GLN A 603 22.87 -8.93 -36.29
C GLN A 603 21.83 -9.30 -35.22
N ALA A 604 22.28 -9.87 -34.11
CA ALA A 604 21.43 -10.15 -32.95
C ALA A 604 20.93 -8.90 -32.20
N GLY A 605 21.40 -7.69 -32.57
CA GLY A 605 21.02 -6.44 -31.91
C GLY A 605 21.58 -6.26 -30.49
N ILE A 606 22.41 -7.18 -30.01
CA ILE A 606 22.89 -7.18 -28.62
C ILE A 606 24.16 -6.34 -28.39
N GLY A 607 24.77 -5.77 -29.43
CA GLY A 607 25.86 -4.80 -29.31
C GLY A 607 26.18 -4.07 -30.61
N SER A 608 26.73 -2.85 -30.53
CA SER A 608 27.28 -2.19 -31.72
C SER A 608 28.65 -2.75 -32.08
N ARG A 609 29.12 -2.55 -33.31
CA ARG A 609 30.44 -3.04 -33.76
C ARG A 609 31.60 -2.52 -32.88
N SER A 610 31.52 -1.27 -32.42
CA SER A 610 32.52 -0.68 -31.51
C SER A 610 32.39 -1.21 -30.07
N GLU A 611 31.16 -1.39 -29.58
CA GLU A 611 30.91 -1.97 -28.26
C GLU A 611 31.38 -3.43 -28.20
N ALA A 612 31.12 -4.19 -29.26
CA ALA A 612 31.49 -5.59 -29.41
C ALA A 612 33.01 -5.78 -29.29
N ARG A 613 33.79 -5.04 -30.09
CA ARG A 613 35.26 -5.08 -30.04
C ARG A 613 35.79 -4.76 -28.64
N ARG A 614 35.31 -3.67 -28.03
CA ARG A 614 35.74 -3.28 -26.67
C ARG A 614 35.42 -4.36 -25.64
N ARG A 615 34.23 -4.97 -25.72
CA ARG A 615 33.80 -6.01 -24.78
C ARG A 615 34.58 -7.31 -24.96
N ILE A 616 34.90 -7.72 -26.19
CA ILE A 616 35.73 -8.89 -26.46
C ILE A 616 37.14 -8.68 -25.88
N GLN A 617 37.73 -7.50 -26.08
CA GLN A 617 39.03 -7.16 -25.48
C GLN A 617 39.03 -7.22 -23.94
N GLN A 618 37.90 -6.90 -23.31
CA GLN A 618 37.72 -7.00 -21.86
C GLN A 618 37.36 -8.43 -21.41
N GLY A 619 37.26 -9.38 -22.34
CA GLY A 619 36.80 -10.75 -22.12
C GLY A 619 35.37 -10.83 -21.59
N GLY A 620 34.52 -9.91 -22.02
CA GLY A 620 33.12 -9.77 -21.64
C GLY A 620 32.15 -10.50 -22.56
N VAL A 621 32.64 -11.29 -23.53
CA VAL A 621 31.81 -12.08 -24.46
C VAL A 621 32.02 -13.57 -24.20
N ARG A 622 30.96 -14.36 -24.35
CA ARG A 622 31.03 -15.83 -24.26
C ARG A 622 30.28 -16.51 -25.40
N ILE A 623 30.77 -17.69 -25.78
CA ILE A 623 30.10 -18.64 -26.69
C ILE A 623 29.89 -19.93 -25.90
N ASN A 624 28.65 -20.41 -25.78
CA ASN A 624 28.28 -21.61 -25.03
C ASN A 624 28.83 -21.65 -23.58
N GLY A 625 28.98 -20.48 -22.96
CA GLY A 625 29.53 -20.35 -21.60
C GLY A 625 31.05 -20.22 -21.52
N GLU A 626 31.78 -20.42 -22.62
CA GLU A 626 33.23 -20.23 -22.71
C GLU A 626 33.59 -18.77 -22.98
N ARG A 627 34.60 -18.23 -22.29
CA ARG A 627 35.00 -16.83 -22.41
C ARG A 627 35.79 -16.61 -23.69
N VAL A 628 35.44 -15.58 -24.46
CA VAL A 628 36.20 -15.11 -25.62
C VAL A 628 37.07 -13.93 -25.20
N GLY A 629 38.39 -14.07 -25.34
CA GLY A 629 39.40 -13.08 -24.93
C GLY A 629 39.73 -12.03 -26.00
N GLY A 630 40.61 -11.08 -25.67
CA GLY A 630 41.03 -10.02 -26.61
C GLY A 630 41.90 -10.52 -27.76
N GLU A 631 42.61 -11.61 -27.52
CA GLU A 631 43.35 -12.42 -28.48
C GLU A 631 42.45 -13.09 -29.53
N GLU A 632 41.15 -13.17 -29.27
CA GLU A 632 40.14 -13.79 -30.14
C GLU A 632 39.21 -12.73 -30.78
N ILE A 633 39.69 -11.49 -30.97
CA ILE A 633 38.85 -10.40 -31.50
C ILE A 633 38.28 -10.67 -32.91
N ASP A 634 39.00 -11.47 -33.70
CA ASP A 634 38.60 -11.89 -35.05
C ASP A 634 37.97 -13.31 -35.06
N ARG A 635 37.55 -13.84 -33.89
CA ARG A 635 36.91 -15.16 -33.79
C ARG A 635 35.68 -15.25 -34.69
N ARG A 636 35.56 -16.38 -35.37
CA ARG A 636 34.42 -16.74 -36.23
C ARG A 636 33.69 -17.91 -35.59
N ILE A 637 32.36 -17.91 -35.74
CA ILE A 637 31.47 -18.97 -35.31
C ILE A 637 31.35 -19.95 -36.47
N GLY A 638 31.82 -21.18 -36.27
CA GLY A 638 31.74 -22.27 -37.24
C GLY A 638 30.90 -23.45 -36.74
N PRO A 639 30.86 -24.57 -37.49
CA PRO A 639 30.12 -25.76 -37.11
C PRO A 639 30.52 -26.32 -35.75
N ASP A 640 31.81 -26.23 -35.40
CA ASP A 640 32.36 -26.74 -34.13
C ASP A 640 31.94 -25.91 -32.91
N ASP A 641 31.44 -24.68 -33.12
CA ASP A 641 30.90 -23.84 -32.05
C ASP A 641 29.41 -24.15 -31.78
N LEU A 642 28.76 -25.02 -32.56
CA LEU A 642 27.36 -25.38 -32.38
C LEU A 642 27.21 -26.56 -31.41
N ASN A 643 26.30 -26.41 -30.45
CA ASN A 643 25.84 -27.50 -29.59
C ASN A 643 24.46 -27.99 -30.06
N ASP A 644 24.15 -29.25 -29.75
CA ASP A 644 22.80 -29.78 -29.93
C ASP A 644 21.91 -29.38 -28.75
N PHE A 645 20.81 -28.69 -29.05
CA PHE A 645 19.77 -28.32 -28.10
C PHE A 645 18.43 -28.85 -28.57
N ASP A 646 18.00 -29.99 -28.04
CA ASP A 646 16.73 -30.64 -28.38
C ASP A 646 16.56 -30.86 -29.91
N GLY A 647 17.63 -31.28 -30.61
CA GLY A 647 17.64 -31.53 -32.05
C GLY A 647 17.89 -30.29 -32.91
N ARG A 648 18.19 -29.15 -32.29
CA ARG A 648 18.58 -27.90 -32.98
C ARG A 648 20.05 -27.62 -32.76
N GLN A 649 20.78 -27.45 -33.86
CA GLN A 649 22.20 -27.08 -33.85
C GLN A 649 22.34 -25.57 -33.69
N ALA A 650 22.91 -25.12 -32.58
CA ALA A 650 22.98 -23.70 -32.27
C ALA A 650 24.11 -23.33 -31.32
N ALA A 651 24.52 -22.06 -31.32
CA ALA A 651 25.44 -21.48 -30.35
C ALA A 651 24.75 -20.39 -29.52
N VAL A 652 24.98 -20.38 -28.21
CA VAL A 652 24.49 -19.34 -27.30
C VAL A 652 25.57 -18.29 -27.11
N LEU A 653 25.29 -17.07 -27.57
CA LEU A 653 26.15 -15.91 -27.39
C LEU A 653 25.75 -15.15 -26.13
N ARG A 654 26.72 -14.81 -25.29
CA ARG A 654 26.53 -13.93 -24.14
C ARG A 654 27.36 -12.68 -24.28
N PHE A 655 26.71 -11.53 -24.20
CA PHE A 655 27.33 -10.22 -24.30
C PHE A 655 27.22 -9.44 -22.98
N GLY A 656 28.34 -9.33 -22.27
CA GLY A 656 28.40 -8.77 -20.93
C GLY A 656 27.77 -9.68 -19.87
N LYS A 657 27.08 -9.08 -18.89
CA LYS A 657 26.46 -9.78 -17.75
C LYS A 657 24.99 -10.14 -17.96
N GLY A 658 24.35 -9.77 -19.08
CA GLY A 658 22.89 -9.83 -19.21
C GLY A 658 22.33 -10.12 -20.61
N ARG A 659 23.01 -9.72 -21.69
CA ARG A 659 22.47 -9.87 -23.05
C ARG A 659 22.82 -11.24 -23.62
N LEU A 660 21.81 -11.92 -24.16
CA LEU A 660 21.93 -13.25 -24.79
C LEU A 660 21.44 -13.17 -26.23
N ALA A 661 22.01 -14.01 -27.10
CA ALA A 661 21.49 -14.27 -28.44
C ALA A 661 21.77 -15.73 -28.82
N THR A 662 21.02 -16.23 -29.78
CA THR A 662 21.20 -17.57 -30.33
C THR A 662 21.64 -17.45 -31.79
N VAL A 663 22.73 -18.12 -32.16
CA VAL A 663 23.04 -18.40 -33.57
C VAL A 663 22.47 -19.77 -33.89
N LEU A 664 21.45 -19.83 -34.73
CA LEU A 664 20.70 -21.04 -35.04
C LEU A 664 21.01 -21.50 -36.47
N ARG A 665 21.47 -22.74 -36.61
CA ARG A 665 21.60 -23.38 -37.92
C ARG A 665 20.20 -23.63 -38.48
N VAL A 666 19.94 -23.10 -39.67
CA VAL A 666 18.76 -23.44 -40.47
C VAL A 666 19.19 -24.27 -41.67
N ALA A 667 18.45 -25.35 -41.94
CA ALA A 667 18.61 -26.09 -43.19
C ALA A 667 18.01 -25.25 -44.33
N GLU A 668 18.72 -25.17 -45.46
CA GLU A 668 18.15 -24.58 -46.69
C GLU A 668 16.89 -25.33 -47.18
#